data_AF-A0A505IHN8-F1
#
_entry.id   AF-A0A505IHN8-F1
#
_cell.length_a   1.000
_cell.length_b   1.000
_cell.length_c   1.000
_cell.angle_alpha   90.00
_cell.angle_beta   90.00
_cell.angle_gamma   90.00
#
_symmetry.space_group_name_H-M   'P 1'
#
loop_
_entity.id
_entity.type
_entity.pdbx_description
1 polymer ?
#
loop_
_entity_poly.entity_id
_entity_poly.type
_entity_poly.pdbx_seq_one_letter_code
_entity_poly.pdbx_strand_id
1 'polypeptide(L)'
;MKKILIVFVLSLVLSTQFLSPVIVIATAIEETTSEAVDEEETQESKSDQEQQEEEPETETPKGADQTIVENSTEPLTKEIIERDAEDQVQRNQRVSSIEAGIIDDWHRDEQIPIATISMELTTAFNGANPGAYNSARVYGISSQFAGFRVRAVDARGNDISAAFFPSIASDHVDFRTRADSSPGNGWVTLEIFGIVSTIDNIDLTAEGYFNFGALTFGGFIANTRGDMVRRDPDVTSSMPLMAKAGILNVSHIDESGNQLAESTQTIARPGDEYTTEALHLDGFHVKKIIGEASGNYIPGTTEVTYVYADNLLEAVAVPQTIPLGGVFSHEQLRGMVKNVTLNNVEVPYDNYEVTIKNQPDTNLVQSQVIQATVKHLDTGSELQIDVPVEVVWGNAIFSKEAATDASTGAITLHISDNEPSLIAVEGYGSTLNSNQVTSRPVYSIYHKHYDNLIHRLSVGTVNQSRRNVVGNWNNNLKNIESSYGDVIGLSVNRFGNASQNYNGANTWISRNENIVREAVGWQEALYMITESGYQLLRVNQLSTNNVVFDANDSTEELQRRIAEFFTFHDDFTDLEEKEITYELVTTDDLIPGESGQAIIKVTQTRDKKYSFSMNYEVDFTVNPGQLELTKITNGNFDFGNIEQSSRQQVVAAKGEHAPTITINDYSNTTQWSMYVSASPFVNTEKQALIGATMTLKGLSVLETVHTWFVVPSKDIVLSQAPQLVGTMSNPNGVYEGEQGTTVIQIGESMNGSLTGVQLTLPSNTPVDRGTYHSVVTWELVGDPTLGGNE
;
A
#
# COMPACT_ATOMS: atom_id res chain seq x y z
N MET A 1 -11.48 4.85 56.04
CA MET A 1 -10.91 6.21 56.26
C MET A 1 -9.51 6.19 55.65
N LYS A 2 -9.05 7.02 54.71
CA LYS A 2 -9.53 8.27 54.11
C LYS A 2 -9.42 8.16 52.58
N LYS A 3 -10.38 8.76 51.88
CA LYS A 3 -10.46 9.00 50.43
C LYS A 3 -9.62 10.23 50.04
N ILE A 4 -9.01 10.21 48.86
CA ILE A 4 -8.63 11.36 48.00
C ILE A 4 -8.63 10.76 46.57
N LEU A 5 -9.63 10.92 45.68
CA LEU A 5 -10.14 12.08 44.93
C LEU A 5 -9.05 12.89 44.19
N ILE A 6 -8.84 12.59 42.91
CA ILE A 6 -8.29 13.54 41.94
C ILE A 6 -9.18 13.55 40.70
N VAL A 7 -9.46 14.78 40.28
CA VAL A 7 -10.51 15.26 39.40
C VAL A 7 -9.98 15.38 37.97
N PHE A 8 -10.78 14.98 36.98
CA PHE A 8 -10.59 15.34 35.57
C PHE A 8 -10.91 16.82 35.36
N VAL A 9 -10.02 17.56 34.69
CA VAL A 9 -10.34 18.86 34.11
C VAL A 9 -10.17 18.76 32.60
N LEU A 10 -11.30 18.51 31.95
CA LEU A 10 -11.51 18.68 30.52
C LEU A 10 -11.81 20.17 30.28
N SER A 11 -11.00 20.84 29.46
CA SER A 11 -11.29 22.23 29.06
C SER A 11 -11.76 22.22 27.61
N LEU A 12 -13.08 22.25 27.44
CA LEU A 12 -13.78 22.51 26.19
C LEU A 12 -14.16 23.99 26.20
N VAL A 13 -13.79 24.75 25.17
CA VAL A 13 -14.29 26.11 24.94
C VAL A 13 -15.13 26.09 23.66
N LEU A 14 -16.43 26.32 23.81
CA LEU A 14 -17.33 26.74 22.73
C LEU A 14 -17.89 28.13 23.07
N SER A 15 -17.89 29.03 22.08
CA SER A 15 -18.80 30.18 21.99
C SER A 15 -18.93 30.56 20.50
N THR A 16 -19.97 30.12 19.80
CA THR A 16 -21.22 30.83 19.43
C THR A 16 -21.10 31.95 18.38
N GLN A 17 -21.59 31.64 17.18
CA GLN A 17 -22.51 32.38 16.27
C GLN A 17 -22.35 33.91 16.07
N PHE A 18 -22.33 34.37 14.81
CA PHE A 18 -23.53 34.94 14.13
C PHE A 18 -23.25 35.48 12.70
N LEU A 19 -24.18 35.12 11.78
CA LEU A 19 -24.81 35.87 10.67
C LEU A 19 -24.00 36.78 9.70
N SER A 20 -24.06 36.42 8.41
CA SER A 20 -24.16 37.31 7.22
C SER A 20 -25.43 38.20 7.29
N PRO A 21 -25.75 39.11 6.33
CA PRO A 21 -25.05 39.54 5.09
C PRO A 21 -25.00 41.09 4.96
N VAL A 22 -24.51 41.63 3.82
CA VAL A 22 -25.12 42.78 3.09
C VAL A 22 -24.29 43.13 1.83
N ILE A 23 -25.04 43.37 0.75
CA ILE A 23 -24.71 43.80 -0.61
C ILE A 23 -24.52 45.33 -0.68
N VAL A 24 -23.56 45.85 -1.47
CA VAL A 24 -23.63 47.09 -2.31
C VAL A 24 -22.48 47.01 -3.35
N ILE A 25 -22.72 46.72 -4.65
CA ILE A 25 -22.81 47.63 -5.83
C ILE A 25 -21.70 48.68 -5.97
N ALA A 26 -20.87 48.60 -7.03
CA ALA A 26 -20.73 49.67 -8.06
C ALA A 26 -19.66 49.37 -9.11
N THR A 27 -20.03 49.75 -10.33
CA THR A 27 -19.39 49.79 -11.65
C THR A 27 -18.32 50.87 -11.84
N ALA A 28 -17.38 50.64 -12.78
CA ALA A 28 -16.86 51.57 -13.81
C ALA A 28 -15.67 50.86 -14.53
N ILE A 29 -15.67 50.59 -15.85
CA ILE A 29 -15.57 51.45 -17.06
C ILE A 29 -14.15 51.95 -17.35
N GLU A 30 -13.73 51.61 -18.59
CA GLU A 30 -12.69 52.18 -19.48
C GLU A 30 -11.20 52.09 -19.08
N GLU A 31 -10.39 51.50 -19.98
CA GLU A 31 -9.60 52.33 -20.91
C GLU A 31 -9.16 51.55 -22.16
N THR A 32 -9.35 52.23 -23.29
CA THR A 32 -8.93 51.98 -24.66
C THR A 32 -7.42 52.23 -24.87
N THR A 33 -6.82 51.61 -25.89
CA THR A 33 -5.98 52.18 -26.98
C THR A 33 -5.10 51.05 -27.56
N SER A 34 -5.22 50.63 -28.82
CA SER A 34 -4.88 51.25 -30.12
C SER A 34 -3.55 50.74 -30.69
N GLU A 35 -3.42 50.85 -32.02
CA GLU A 35 -2.31 50.50 -32.92
C GLU A 35 -2.45 49.09 -33.54
N ALA A 36 -2.98 48.89 -34.75
CA ALA A 36 -2.76 49.45 -36.10
C ALA A 36 -1.54 48.88 -36.83
N VAL A 37 -1.69 48.77 -38.17
CA VAL A 37 -0.65 48.62 -39.23
C VAL A 37 -0.20 47.15 -39.44
N ASP A 38 -0.14 46.52 -40.62
CA ASP A 38 -0.18 46.86 -42.06
C ASP A 38 -0.66 45.57 -42.80
N GLU A 39 -1.48 45.62 -43.85
CA GLU A 39 -1.20 45.87 -45.29
C GLU A 39 -0.53 44.73 -46.07
N GLU A 40 -0.96 44.68 -47.33
CA GLU A 40 -0.50 43.91 -48.50
C GLU A 40 -0.79 42.39 -48.57
N GLU A 41 -1.00 41.78 -49.72
CA GLU A 41 -1.58 42.13 -51.03
C GLU A 41 -1.34 40.86 -51.86
N THR A 42 -2.35 40.32 -52.56
CA THR A 42 -2.21 39.60 -53.87
C THR A 42 -1.29 38.35 -53.96
N GLN A 43 -1.44 37.40 -54.87
CA GLN A 43 -2.03 37.32 -56.19
C GLN A 43 -2.08 35.83 -56.61
N GLU A 44 -3.02 35.51 -57.51
CA GLU A 44 -2.88 34.57 -58.66
C GLU A 44 -2.45 33.11 -58.42
N SER A 45 -2.88 32.10 -59.18
CA SER A 45 -3.82 31.92 -60.28
C SER A 45 -3.84 30.43 -60.62
N LYS A 46 -4.96 29.97 -61.19
CA LYS A 46 -5.09 28.95 -62.28
C LYS A 46 -4.49 27.55 -62.03
N SER A 47 -4.95 26.44 -62.59
CA SER A 47 -5.65 26.08 -63.83
C SER A 47 -6.01 24.60 -63.61
N ASP A 48 -7.24 24.16 -63.84
CA ASP A 48 -7.78 23.64 -65.11
C ASP A 48 -7.94 22.11 -65.09
N GLN A 49 -8.94 21.72 -65.87
CA GLN A 49 -9.20 20.45 -66.54
C GLN A 49 -10.15 19.46 -65.83
N GLU A 50 -11.42 19.32 -66.24
CA GLU A 50 -12.01 18.99 -67.57
C GLU A 50 -12.21 17.47 -67.68
N GLN A 51 -13.47 17.05 -67.84
CA GLN A 51 -13.99 16.19 -68.93
C GLN A 51 -15.33 15.54 -68.55
N GLN A 52 -16.34 15.85 -69.35
CA GLN A 52 -17.48 14.99 -69.66
C GLN A 52 -17.56 14.95 -71.19
N GLU A 53 -17.87 13.77 -71.76
CA GLU A 53 -18.40 13.68 -73.11
C GLU A 53 -19.23 12.40 -73.25
N GLU A 54 -20.47 12.57 -73.71
CA GLU A 54 -21.24 11.58 -74.46
C GLU A 54 -21.86 12.28 -75.67
N GLU A 55 -21.66 11.67 -76.84
CA GLU A 55 -22.25 11.94 -78.17
C GLU A 55 -23.74 11.47 -78.23
N PRO A 56 -24.55 11.69 -79.30
CA PRO A 56 -24.16 11.72 -80.73
C PRO A 56 -24.89 12.70 -81.68
N GLU A 57 -24.39 12.68 -82.92
CA GLU A 57 -24.73 13.41 -84.15
C GLU A 57 -26.12 13.10 -84.77
N THR A 58 -26.70 14.05 -85.54
CA THR A 58 -26.67 14.04 -87.03
C THR A 58 -27.48 15.18 -87.66
N GLU A 59 -26.92 15.74 -88.74
CA GLU A 59 -27.32 16.96 -89.47
C GLU A 59 -28.41 16.77 -90.54
N THR A 60 -29.04 17.88 -90.97
CA THR A 60 -29.30 18.17 -92.41
C THR A 60 -29.60 19.66 -92.62
N PRO A 61 -29.10 20.29 -93.71
CA PRO A 61 -29.75 21.50 -94.22
C PRO A 61 -29.85 21.54 -95.77
N LYS A 62 -30.82 22.32 -96.27
CA LYS A 62 -30.72 23.10 -97.53
C LYS A 62 -31.93 24.02 -97.71
N GLY A 63 -31.66 25.30 -97.97
CA GLY A 63 -32.64 26.35 -98.29
C GLY A 63 -32.63 26.77 -99.76
N ALA A 64 -33.04 28.03 -99.97
CA ALA A 64 -33.12 28.87 -101.20
C ALA A 64 -34.54 28.94 -101.82
N ASP A 65 -35.06 30.06 -102.36
CA ASP A 65 -34.74 31.50 -102.38
C ASP A 65 -35.92 32.22 -103.12
N GLN A 66 -36.16 33.51 -102.83
CA GLN A 66 -36.62 34.66 -103.68
C GLN A 66 -37.67 34.46 -104.83
N THR A 67 -38.59 35.37 -105.23
CA THR A 67 -39.04 36.76 -104.91
C THR A 67 -40.21 37.17 -105.86
N ILE A 68 -41.03 38.14 -105.42
CA ILE A 68 -41.66 39.30 -106.17
C ILE A 68 -43.00 39.16 -106.95
N VAL A 69 -44.04 39.89 -106.44
CA VAL A 69 -44.95 40.94 -107.00
C VAL A 69 -45.75 40.61 -108.31
N GLU A 70 -47.05 40.85 -108.54
CA GLU A 70 -47.95 42.01 -108.30
C GLU A 70 -49.46 41.68 -108.49
N ASN A 71 -50.33 42.60 -108.04
CA ASN A 71 -51.81 42.68 -107.95
C ASN A 71 -52.70 42.34 -109.18
N SER A 72 -53.94 41.86 -108.95
CA SER A 72 -55.21 42.63 -109.17
C SER A 72 -56.48 41.89 -108.67
N THR A 73 -57.41 42.66 -108.11
CA THR A 73 -58.69 42.36 -107.42
C THR A 73 -59.91 42.19 -108.34
N GLU A 74 -60.84 41.25 -108.09
CA GLU A 74 -62.24 41.41 -107.60
C GLU A 74 -63.06 40.08 -107.81
N PRO A 75 -64.27 39.83 -107.23
CA PRO A 75 -64.61 39.70 -105.80
C PRO A 75 -65.44 38.42 -105.41
N LEU A 76 -65.09 37.93 -104.21
CA LEU A 76 -65.74 37.18 -103.11
C LEU A 76 -67.23 36.72 -103.13
N THR A 77 -67.48 35.46 -102.71
CA THR A 77 -68.79 34.91 -102.25
C THR A 77 -68.69 34.01 -101.00
N LYS A 78 -69.60 34.26 -100.02
CA LYS A 78 -70.16 33.47 -98.89
C LYS A 78 -69.34 32.44 -98.06
N GLU A 79 -68.35 31.75 -98.61
CA GLU A 79 -67.55 30.74 -97.89
C GLU A 79 -66.52 31.36 -96.92
N ILE A 80 -66.26 32.66 -97.08
CA ILE A 80 -65.32 33.44 -96.25
C ILE A 80 -65.97 33.95 -94.96
N ILE A 81 -67.31 34.02 -94.88
CA ILE A 81 -68.01 34.55 -93.70
C ILE A 81 -67.99 33.55 -92.52
N GLU A 82 -67.94 32.24 -92.77
CA GLU A 82 -67.81 31.23 -91.71
C GLU A 82 -66.34 31.02 -91.30
N ARG A 83 -65.39 31.13 -92.24
CA ARG A 83 -63.94 31.06 -91.94
C ARG A 83 -63.42 32.27 -91.19
N ASP A 84 -63.95 33.48 -91.46
CA ASP A 84 -63.60 34.70 -90.72
C ASP A 84 -64.13 34.68 -89.27
N ALA A 85 -65.22 33.96 -88.98
CA ALA A 85 -65.70 33.76 -87.61
C ALA A 85 -64.83 32.76 -86.83
N GLU A 86 -64.27 31.75 -87.49
CA GLU A 86 -63.34 30.78 -86.90
C GLU A 86 -61.92 31.37 -86.69
N ASP A 87 -61.43 32.23 -87.60
CA ASP A 87 -60.16 32.97 -87.50
C ASP A 87 -60.20 34.17 -86.52
N GLN A 88 -61.39 34.64 -86.13
CA GLN A 88 -61.57 35.65 -85.07
C GLN A 88 -61.50 35.02 -83.66
N VAL A 89 -61.84 33.75 -83.48
CA VAL A 89 -61.84 33.08 -82.16
C VAL A 89 -60.44 32.66 -81.71
N GLN A 90 -59.53 32.31 -82.63
CA GLN A 90 -58.13 31.97 -82.29
C GLN A 90 -57.26 33.20 -81.91
N ARG A 91 -57.68 34.43 -82.21
CA ARG A 91 -56.88 35.64 -81.94
C ARG A 91 -57.04 36.24 -80.54
N ASN A 92 -57.94 35.73 -79.69
CA ASN A 92 -58.45 36.48 -78.54
C ASN A 92 -58.15 35.91 -77.14
N GLN A 93 -57.22 34.97 -76.98
CA GLN A 93 -56.68 34.59 -75.67
C GLN A 93 -55.20 34.22 -75.79
N ARG A 94 -54.32 34.87 -75.01
CA ARG A 94 -52.91 34.52 -74.88
C ARG A 94 -52.56 34.36 -73.41
N VAL A 95 -52.11 33.17 -73.01
CA VAL A 95 -51.40 32.98 -71.74
C VAL A 95 -49.97 33.49 -71.97
N SER A 96 -49.51 34.48 -71.19
CA SER A 96 -48.16 35.03 -71.35
C SER A 96 -47.12 34.25 -70.58
N SER A 97 -47.45 33.85 -69.37
CA SER A 97 -46.54 33.17 -68.45
C SER A 97 -47.31 32.39 -67.41
N ILE A 98 -46.69 31.30 -67.00
CA ILE A 98 -47.05 30.53 -65.83
C ILE A 98 -45.77 30.47 -64.99
N GLU A 99 -45.88 30.82 -63.71
CA GLU A 99 -44.77 30.72 -62.77
C GLU A 99 -45.19 29.81 -61.62
N ALA A 100 -44.45 28.72 -61.43
CA ALA A 100 -44.52 27.88 -60.24
C ALA A 100 -43.28 28.17 -59.40
N GLY A 101 -43.49 28.53 -58.13
CA GLY A 101 -42.40 28.83 -57.19
C GLY A 101 -41.90 27.58 -56.48
N ILE A 102 -40.69 27.67 -55.92
CA ILE A 102 -40.28 26.79 -54.83
C ILE A 102 -41.10 27.19 -53.61
N ILE A 103 -41.79 26.22 -53.00
CA ILE A 103 -42.52 26.42 -51.76
C ILE A 103 -41.54 26.23 -50.63
N ASP A 104 -41.11 27.34 -50.02
CA ASP A 104 -40.24 27.27 -48.86
C ASP A 104 -41.03 26.94 -47.60
N ASP A 105 -42.17 27.61 -47.36
CA ASP A 105 -42.91 27.46 -46.10
C ASP A 105 -44.22 26.69 -46.32
N TRP A 106 -44.24 25.42 -45.89
CA TRP A 106 -45.43 24.57 -45.97
C TRP A 106 -45.65 23.82 -44.67
N HIS A 107 -46.80 24.10 -44.06
CA HIS A 107 -47.24 23.46 -42.82
C HIS A 107 -48.58 22.76 -43.02
N ARG A 108 -48.90 21.88 -42.07
CA ARG A 108 -50.19 21.16 -42.07
C ARG A 108 -51.33 22.18 -42.01
N ASP A 109 -52.32 21.98 -42.88
CA ASP A 109 -53.57 22.77 -42.93
C ASP A 109 -53.40 24.26 -43.30
N GLU A 110 -52.25 24.67 -43.85
CA GLU A 110 -52.03 26.04 -44.29
C GLU A 110 -52.28 26.25 -45.79
N GLN A 111 -52.72 27.48 -46.12
CA GLN A 111 -52.97 27.91 -47.49
C GLN A 111 -51.69 28.54 -48.05
N ILE A 112 -51.04 27.85 -48.99
CA ILE A 112 -49.78 28.27 -49.59
C ILE A 112 -49.95 28.68 -51.06
N PRO A 113 -49.27 29.72 -51.55
CA PRO A 113 -49.27 30.07 -52.98
C PRO A 113 -48.49 29.01 -53.76
N ILE A 114 -49.08 28.47 -54.83
CA ILE A 114 -48.49 27.36 -55.60
C ILE A 114 -48.27 27.67 -57.08
N ALA A 115 -49.03 28.62 -57.64
CA ALA A 115 -48.81 29.06 -59.02
C ALA A 115 -49.45 30.42 -59.27
N THR A 116 -48.86 31.15 -60.21
CA THR A 116 -49.41 32.38 -60.75
C THR A 116 -49.55 32.26 -62.27
N ILE A 117 -50.75 32.54 -62.79
CA ILE A 117 -51.03 32.48 -64.24
C ILE A 117 -51.37 33.87 -64.73
N SER A 118 -50.62 34.40 -65.69
CA SER A 118 -50.96 35.66 -66.35
C SER A 118 -51.58 35.39 -67.73
N MET A 119 -52.80 35.93 -67.93
CA MET A 119 -53.57 35.73 -69.15
C MET A 119 -54.16 37.04 -69.66
N GLU A 120 -54.16 37.23 -70.98
CA GLU A 120 -54.82 38.35 -71.62
C GLU A 120 -56.24 37.95 -72.04
N LEU A 121 -57.25 38.68 -71.55
CA LEU A 121 -58.64 38.52 -71.93
C LEU A 121 -59.02 39.61 -72.93
N THR A 122 -59.41 39.24 -74.15
CA THR A 122 -60.01 40.18 -75.11
C THR A 122 -61.49 39.90 -75.32
N THR A 123 -62.33 40.91 -75.09
CA THR A 123 -63.78 40.86 -75.32
C THR A 123 -64.07 41.04 -76.81
N ALA A 124 -64.27 39.94 -77.53
CA ALA A 124 -64.75 39.96 -78.91
C ALA A 124 -65.92 39.00 -79.10
N PHE A 125 -67.05 39.32 -78.46
CA PHE A 125 -68.37 38.81 -78.85
C PHE A 125 -69.38 39.96 -78.78
N ASN A 126 -69.19 40.98 -79.61
CA ASN A 126 -70.18 42.04 -79.77
C ASN A 126 -71.41 41.49 -80.52
N GLY A 127 -72.44 41.10 -79.77
CA GLY A 127 -73.83 41.11 -80.23
C GLY A 127 -74.44 39.81 -80.78
N ALA A 128 -73.72 38.69 -80.86
CA ALA A 128 -74.27 37.46 -81.46
C ALA A 128 -74.55 36.27 -80.50
N ASN A 129 -74.01 36.26 -79.27
CA ASN A 129 -74.30 35.16 -78.32
C ASN A 129 -74.08 35.56 -76.84
N PRO A 130 -75.07 36.15 -76.14
CA PRO A 130 -74.92 36.70 -74.78
C PRO A 130 -74.77 35.68 -73.64
N GLY A 131 -74.28 34.46 -73.90
CA GLY A 131 -74.06 33.47 -72.84
C GLY A 131 -72.89 32.51 -73.04
N ALA A 132 -71.88 32.91 -73.80
CA ALA A 132 -70.60 32.21 -73.85
C ALA A 132 -69.76 32.53 -72.60
N TYR A 133 -69.06 31.52 -72.07
CA TYR A 133 -68.14 31.65 -70.94
C TYR A 133 -66.71 31.44 -71.41
N ASN A 134 -65.79 32.26 -70.93
CA ASN A 134 -64.37 31.94 -71.00
C ASN A 134 -64.06 31.01 -69.84
N SER A 135 -63.45 29.86 -70.14
CA SER A 135 -63.03 28.93 -69.10
C SER A 135 -61.55 28.60 -69.17
N ALA A 136 -60.86 28.77 -68.04
CA ALA A 136 -59.55 28.21 -67.84
C ALA A 136 -59.68 27.05 -66.87
N ARG A 137 -59.08 25.90 -67.19
CA ARG A 137 -59.08 24.73 -66.32
C ARG A 137 -57.64 24.40 -65.96
N VAL A 138 -57.40 24.26 -64.66
CA VAL A 138 -56.14 23.79 -64.13
C VAL A 138 -56.33 22.33 -63.76
N TYR A 139 -55.60 21.45 -64.42
CA TYR A 139 -55.52 20.01 -64.18
C TYR A 139 -54.24 19.67 -63.41
N GLY A 140 -54.11 18.42 -62.96
CA GLY A 140 -52.86 17.94 -62.34
C GLY A 140 -52.75 18.32 -60.86
N ILE A 141 -53.89 18.41 -60.18
CA ILE A 141 -53.93 18.51 -58.73
C ILE A 141 -53.35 17.20 -58.17
N SER A 142 -52.11 17.29 -57.70
CA SER A 142 -51.49 16.23 -56.90
C SER A 142 -52.42 15.90 -55.73
N SER A 143 -52.55 14.61 -55.37
CA SER A 143 -53.32 14.16 -54.20
C SER A 143 -52.85 14.82 -52.89
N GLN A 144 -51.72 15.52 -52.92
CA GLN A 144 -51.09 16.21 -51.81
C GLN A 144 -51.83 17.47 -51.33
N PHE A 145 -52.84 17.97 -52.06
CA PHE A 145 -53.66 19.11 -51.62
C PHE A 145 -55.10 18.70 -51.27
N ALA A 146 -55.62 19.19 -50.15
CA ALA A 146 -56.99 18.94 -49.68
C ALA A 146 -58.03 19.90 -50.26
N GLY A 147 -57.58 21.00 -50.87
CA GLY A 147 -58.42 22.02 -51.48
C GLY A 147 -57.59 23.13 -52.09
N PHE A 148 -58.25 23.96 -52.90
CA PHE A 148 -57.62 25.08 -53.59
C PHE A 148 -58.45 26.33 -53.38
N ARG A 149 -57.76 27.46 -53.33
CA ARG A 149 -58.37 28.78 -53.38
C ARG A 149 -57.67 29.59 -54.45
N VAL A 150 -58.43 30.39 -55.16
CA VAL A 150 -57.89 31.17 -56.26
C VAL A 150 -58.36 32.60 -56.13
N ARG A 151 -57.45 33.50 -56.47
CA ARG A 151 -57.68 34.93 -56.50
C ARG A 151 -57.34 35.45 -57.88
N ALA A 152 -58.28 36.17 -58.50
CA ALA A 152 -58.05 36.84 -59.77
C ALA A 152 -57.75 38.31 -59.50
N VAL A 153 -56.67 38.83 -60.08
CA VAL A 153 -56.29 40.24 -59.97
C VAL A 153 -56.16 40.88 -61.35
N ASP A 154 -56.56 42.15 -61.48
CA ASP A 154 -56.38 42.91 -62.72
C ASP A 154 -54.91 43.35 -62.91
N ALA A 155 -54.56 43.90 -64.07
CA ALA A 155 -53.23 44.41 -64.37
C ALA A 155 -52.70 45.51 -63.41
N ARG A 156 -53.54 46.03 -62.50
CA ARG A 156 -53.18 47.00 -61.45
C ARG A 156 -53.11 46.36 -60.06
N GLY A 157 -53.31 45.04 -59.95
CA GLY A 157 -53.29 44.28 -58.70
C GLY A 157 -54.61 44.30 -57.91
N ASN A 158 -55.70 44.82 -58.47
CA ASN A 158 -56.99 44.84 -57.79
C ASN A 158 -57.66 43.46 -57.84
N ASP A 159 -58.21 43.00 -56.72
CA ASP A 159 -58.95 41.75 -56.66
C ASP A 159 -60.27 41.84 -57.44
N ILE A 160 -60.36 41.05 -58.50
CA ILE A 160 -61.52 40.94 -59.39
C ILE A 160 -62.18 39.56 -59.30
N SER A 161 -61.88 38.77 -58.27
CA SER A 161 -62.35 37.39 -58.12
C SER A 161 -63.87 37.26 -58.18
N ALA A 162 -64.63 38.28 -57.77
CA ALA A 162 -66.09 38.29 -57.84
C ALA A 162 -66.65 38.25 -59.29
N ALA A 163 -65.85 38.62 -60.28
CA ALA A 163 -66.21 38.50 -61.71
C ALA A 163 -65.97 37.09 -62.27
N PHE A 164 -65.37 36.21 -61.47
CA PHE A 164 -65.05 34.83 -61.81
C PHE A 164 -65.88 33.87 -60.95
N PHE A 165 -66.37 32.81 -61.57
CA PHE A 165 -67.08 31.72 -60.90
C PHE A 165 -66.16 30.50 -60.87
N PRO A 166 -65.37 30.31 -59.80
CA PRO A 166 -64.57 29.11 -59.65
C PRO A 166 -65.48 27.91 -59.36
N SER A 167 -65.24 26.79 -60.04
CA SER A 167 -65.76 25.48 -59.68
C SER A 167 -64.57 24.61 -59.31
N ILE A 168 -64.43 24.30 -58.03
CA ILE A 168 -63.32 23.53 -57.49
C ILE A 168 -63.78 22.08 -57.37
N ALA A 169 -63.12 21.18 -58.10
CA ALA A 169 -63.24 19.73 -57.93
C ALA A 169 -61.96 19.19 -57.28
N SER A 170 -61.97 17.92 -56.90
CA SER A 170 -60.82 17.27 -56.24
C SER A 170 -59.58 17.14 -57.12
N ASP A 171 -59.73 17.20 -58.45
CA ASP A 171 -58.69 16.92 -59.44
C ASP A 171 -58.47 18.05 -60.47
N HIS A 172 -59.34 19.07 -60.48
CA HIS A 172 -59.18 20.27 -61.29
C HIS A 172 -59.86 21.50 -60.69
N VAL A 173 -59.40 22.69 -61.06
CA VAL A 173 -60.09 23.96 -60.79
C VAL A 173 -60.54 24.58 -62.11
N ASP A 174 -61.85 24.81 -62.22
CA ASP A 174 -62.48 25.52 -63.33
C ASP A 174 -62.64 26.99 -62.98
N PHE A 175 -62.10 27.88 -63.80
CA PHE A 175 -62.45 29.29 -63.80
C PHE A 175 -63.45 29.55 -64.89
N ARG A 176 -64.55 30.23 -64.58
CA ARG A 176 -65.49 30.70 -65.59
C ARG A 176 -65.73 32.19 -65.41
N THR A 177 -65.57 32.96 -66.47
CA THR A 177 -66.08 34.33 -66.53
C THR A 177 -67.16 34.41 -67.58
N ARG A 178 -68.22 35.19 -67.31
CA ARG A 178 -69.14 35.54 -68.38
C ARG A 178 -68.52 36.61 -69.25
N ALA A 179 -68.72 36.49 -70.56
CA ALA A 179 -68.22 37.48 -71.51
C ALA A 179 -68.78 38.90 -71.25
N ASP A 180 -69.99 39.02 -70.68
CA ASP A 180 -70.65 40.29 -70.35
C ASP A 180 -70.23 40.87 -68.98
N SER A 181 -69.70 40.03 -68.09
CA SER A 181 -69.13 40.43 -66.79
C SER A 181 -67.59 40.53 -66.83
N SER A 182 -66.99 40.42 -68.01
CA SER A 182 -65.55 40.55 -68.22
C SER A 182 -65.13 42.00 -67.88
N PRO A 183 -64.03 42.22 -67.14
CA PRO A 183 -63.56 43.55 -66.73
C PRO A 183 -63.20 44.54 -67.86
N GLY A 184 -63.41 44.18 -69.13
CA GLY A 184 -62.87 44.85 -70.32
C GLY A 184 -61.56 44.21 -70.78
N ASN A 185 -61.07 44.62 -71.95
CA ASN A 185 -59.79 44.12 -72.50
C ASN A 185 -58.63 44.39 -71.52
N GLY A 186 -57.86 43.36 -71.15
CA GLY A 186 -56.70 43.53 -70.28
C GLY A 186 -56.07 42.23 -69.77
N TRP A 187 -54.90 42.38 -69.13
CA TRP A 187 -54.22 41.30 -68.44
C TRP A 187 -54.87 41.01 -67.09
N VAL A 188 -55.08 39.73 -66.83
CA VAL A 188 -55.54 39.19 -65.55
C VAL A 188 -54.50 38.20 -65.06
N THR A 189 -54.20 38.27 -63.77
CA THR A 189 -53.34 37.32 -63.10
C THR A 189 -54.18 36.46 -62.15
N LEU A 190 -54.07 35.14 -62.24
CA LEU A 190 -54.68 34.20 -61.32
C LEU A 190 -53.61 33.72 -60.34
N GLU A 191 -53.78 34.05 -59.06
CA GLU A 191 -52.99 33.53 -57.96
C GLU A 191 -53.69 32.28 -57.42
N ILE A 192 -53.05 31.13 -57.55
CA ILE A 192 -53.56 29.84 -57.09
C ILE A 192 -52.88 29.49 -55.78
N PHE A 193 -53.70 29.19 -54.78
CA PHE A 193 -53.28 28.71 -53.49
C PHE A 193 -53.77 27.28 -53.26
N GLY A 194 -52.89 26.42 -52.77
CA GLY A 194 -53.22 25.06 -52.34
C GLY A 194 -53.30 24.98 -50.82
N ILE A 195 -54.20 24.16 -50.31
CA ILE A 195 -54.24 23.76 -48.89
C ILE A 195 -53.60 22.39 -48.80
N VAL A 196 -52.47 22.28 -48.09
CA VAL A 196 -51.74 21.02 -47.97
C VAL A 196 -52.58 20.01 -47.22
N SER A 197 -52.83 18.85 -47.83
CA SER A 197 -53.56 17.76 -47.16
C SER A 197 -52.69 17.08 -46.11
N THR A 198 -53.31 16.47 -45.10
CA THR A 198 -52.64 15.72 -44.02
C THR A 198 -52.07 14.37 -44.47
N ILE A 199 -51.41 14.29 -45.64
CA ILE A 199 -50.83 13.03 -46.10
C ILE A 199 -49.53 12.79 -45.34
N ASP A 200 -49.53 11.74 -44.52
CA ASP A 200 -48.40 11.33 -43.68
C ASP A 200 -47.29 10.59 -44.44
N ASN A 201 -47.44 10.35 -45.75
CA ASN A 201 -46.48 9.63 -46.60
C ASN A 201 -46.00 10.47 -47.80
N ILE A 202 -45.30 11.57 -47.54
CA ILE A 202 -44.55 12.28 -48.58
C ILE A 202 -43.12 11.70 -48.57
N ASP A 203 -42.70 11.11 -49.68
CA ASP A 203 -41.31 10.67 -49.86
C ASP A 203 -40.41 11.89 -50.04
N LEU A 204 -39.75 12.30 -48.95
CA LEU A 204 -38.76 13.37 -48.96
C LEU A 204 -37.44 12.86 -49.56
N THR A 205 -36.81 13.66 -50.41
CA THR A 205 -35.55 13.26 -51.08
C THR A 205 -34.33 13.87 -50.39
N ALA A 206 -33.17 13.24 -50.60
CA ALA A 206 -31.88 13.68 -50.04
C ALA A 206 -31.43 15.07 -50.52
N GLU A 207 -31.92 15.56 -51.66
CA GLU A 207 -31.53 16.85 -52.21
C GLU A 207 -32.24 18.05 -51.54
N GLY A 208 -33.11 17.80 -50.54
CA GLY A 208 -33.82 18.85 -49.80
C GLY A 208 -35.02 19.44 -50.54
N TYR A 209 -35.33 18.93 -51.72
CA TYR A 209 -36.52 19.27 -52.49
C TYR A 209 -37.31 18.01 -52.79
N PHE A 210 -38.64 18.10 -52.76
CA PHE A 210 -39.50 17.02 -53.23
C PHE A 210 -40.52 17.54 -54.21
N ASN A 211 -40.92 16.66 -55.14
CA ASN A 211 -41.94 16.95 -56.12
C ASN A 211 -43.31 16.94 -55.42
N PHE A 212 -43.81 18.14 -55.16
CA PHE A 212 -45.13 18.39 -54.57
C PHE A 212 -46.26 18.05 -55.57
N GLY A 213 -45.95 17.98 -56.87
CA GLY A 213 -46.88 17.66 -57.94
C GLY A 213 -46.51 18.31 -59.28
N ALA A 214 -47.30 18.02 -60.31
CA ALA A 214 -47.17 18.68 -61.61
C ALA A 214 -48.47 19.41 -61.96
N LEU A 215 -48.43 20.74 -62.03
CA LEU A 215 -49.59 21.51 -62.47
C LEU A 215 -49.65 21.52 -64.00
N THR A 216 -50.81 21.15 -64.55
CA THR A 216 -51.07 21.13 -65.99
C THR A 216 -52.17 22.12 -66.32
N PHE A 217 -51.95 23.01 -67.29
CA PHE A 217 -52.89 24.08 -67.60
C PHE A 217 -53.62 23.80 -68.92
N GLY A 218 -54.90 24.18 -69.03
CA GLY A 218 -55.66 24.07 -70.27
C GLY A 218 -56.70 25.18 -70.41
N GLY A 219 -56.69 25.89 -71.54
CA GLY A 219 -57.73 26.87 -71.88
C GLY A 219 -58.83 26.23 -72.73
N PHE A 220 -60.11 26.52 -72.46
CA PHE A 220 -61.24 26.04 -73.27
C PHE A 220 -62.35 27.08 -73.39
N ILE A 221 -63.14 26.96 -74.47
CA ILE A 221 -64.33 27.77 -74.70
C ILE A 221 -65.56 26.86 -74.62
N ALA A 222 -66.52 27.24 -73.76
CA ALA A 222 -67.77 26.52 -73.57
C ALA A 222 -68.98 27.36 -74.02
N ASN A 223 -70.00 26.70 -74.60
CA ASN A 223 -71.24 27.36 -74.96
C ASN A 223 -72.19 27.54 -73.75
N THR A 224 -73.34 28.15 -74.00
CA THR A 224 -74.41 28.45 -73.03
C THR A 224 -74.92 27.28 -72.20
N ARG A 225 -74.68 26.03 -72.60
CA ARG A 225 -75.11 24.81 -71.87
C ARG A 225 -74.00 24.19 -71.02
N GLY A 226 -72.78 24.74 -71.06
CA GLY A 226 -71.60 24.16 -70.45
C GLY A 226 -70.96 23.04 -71.28
N ASP A 227 -71.47 22.78 -72.49
CA ASP A 227 -70.89 21.80 -73.41
C ASP A 227 -69.65 22.40 -74.08
N MET A 228 -68.53 21.67 -74.03
CA MET A 228 -67.25 22.10 -74.61
C MET A 228 -67.35 22.11 -76.14
N VAL A 229 -67.11 23.27 -76.77
CA VAL A 229 -67.27 23.42 -78.24
C VAL A 229 -65.97 23.16 -79.01
N ARG A 230 -64.80 23.33 -78.38
CA ARG A 230 -63.50 23.02 -78.98
C ARG A 230 -62.56 22.44 -77.94
N ARG A 231 -61.82 21.40 -78.32
CA ARG A 231 -60.88 20.66 -77.46
C ARG A 231 -59.51 20.55 -78.15
N ASP A 232 -58.88 21.69 -78.44
CA ASP A 232 -57.44 21.74 -78.76
C ASP A 232 -56.74 22.44 -77.59
N PRO A 233 -56.09 21.72 -76.67
CA PRO A 233 -55.27 22.33 -75.64
C PRO A 233 -53.87 22.63 -76.21
N ASP A 234 -53.64 23.84 -76.71
CA ASP A 234 -52.32 24.26 -77.22
C ASP A 234 -51.42 24.90 -76.15
N VAL A 235 -51.54 24.49 -74.87
CA VAL A 235 -50.51 24.69 -73.85
C VAL A 235 -50.56 23.56 -72.81
N THR A 236 -49.97 22.39 -73.06
CA THR A 236 -49.59 21.47 -71.97
C THR A 236 -48.20 21.81 -71.49
N SER A 237 -48.09 22.83 -70.65
CA SER A 237 -46.91 22.98 -69.79
C SER A 237 -47.18 22.21 -68.50
N SER A 238 -46.39 21.18 -68.23
CA SER A 238 -46.33 20.52 -66.93
C SER A 238 -45.19 21.18 -66.16
N MET A 239 -45.53 21.94 -65.13
CA MET A 239 -44.52 22.56 -64.26
C MET A 239 -44.39 21.74 -62.99
N PRO A 240 -43.18 21.23 -62.66
CA PRO A 240 -42.96 20.60 -61.37
C PRO A 240 -43.11 21.67 -60.29
N LEU A 241 -43.99 21.39 -59.33
CA LEU A 241 -44.12 22.16 -58.12
C LEU A 241 -43.19 21.53 -57.09
N MET A 242 -42.15 22.25 -56.67
CA MET A 242 -41.18 21.73 -55.71
C MET A 242 -41.40 22.40 -54.36
N ALA A 243 -41.34 21.63 -53.29
CA ALA A 243 -41.28 22.18 -51.93
C ALA A 243 -39.97 21.80 -51.26
N LYS A 244 -39.48 22.73 -50.45
CA LYS A 244 -38.25 22.55 -49.69
C LYS A 244 -38.58 21.75 -48.42
N ALA A 245 -37.90 20.64 -48.25
CA ALA A 245 -37.95 19.87 -47.00
C ALA A 245 -37.11 20.55 -45.93
N GLY A 246 -37.33 20.18 -44.66
CA GLY A 246 -36.37 20.46 -43.62
C GLY A 246 -35.33 19.34 -43.55
N ILE A 247 -34.06 19.70 -43.69
CA ILE A 247 -32.92 18.82 -43.50
C ILE A 247 -32.29 19.16 -42.16
N LEU A 248 -32.05 18.16 -41.33
CA LEU A 248 -31.26 18.28 -40.11
C LEU A 248 -29.96 17.53 -40.30
N ASN A 249 -28.85 18.24 -40.22
CA ASN A 249 -27.51 17.68 -40.20
C ASN A 249 -26.99 17.71 -38.76
N VAL A 250 -26.68 16.53 -38.23
CA VAL A 250 -26.07 16.36 -36.90
C VAL A 250 -24.63 15.94 -37.09
N SER A 251 -23.70 16.78 -36.65
CA SER A 251 -22.26 16.53 -36.75
C SER A 251 -21.61 16.43 -35.36
N HIS A 252 -20.57 15.61 -35.27
CA HIS A 252 -19.80 15.38 -34.05
C HIS A 252 -18.34 15.68 -34.35
N ILE A 253 -17.80 16.78 -33.81
CA ILE A 253 -16.46 17.27 -34.11
C ILE A 253 -15.63 17.49 -32.84
N ASP A 254 -14.31 17.46 -32.98
CA ASP A 254 -13.39 17.91 -31.93
C ASP A 254 -13.24 19.44 -31.91
N GLU A 255 -12.42 19.96 -30.98
CA GLU A 255 -12.13 21.38 -30.86
C GLU A 255 -11.40 21.99 -32.07
N SER A 256 -10.73 21.16 -32.87
CA SER A 256 -10.01 21.57 -34.08
C SER A 256 -10.89 21.52 -35.33
N GLY A 257 -12.14 21.05 -35.21
CA GLY A 257 -13.08 20.88 -36.32
C GLY A 257 -12.96 19.55 -37.05
N ASN A 258 -12.20 18.58 -36.54
CA ASN A 258 -12.11 17.25 -37.13
C ASN A 258 -13.34 16.42 -36.75
N GLN A 259 -13.87 15.66 -37.70
CA GLN A 259 -15.03 14.81 -37.49
C GLN A 259 -14.65 13.57 -36.66
N LEU A 260 -15.34 13.37 -35.53
CA LEU A 260 -15.11 12.26 -34.60
C LEU A 260 -16.04 11.06 -34.83
N ALA A 261 -17.22 11.31 -35.40
CA ALA A 261 -18.19 10.28 -35.76
C ALA A 261 -18.92 10.65 -37.05
N GLU A 262 -19.49 9.66 -37.73
CA GLU A 262 -20.28 9.88 -38.94
C GLU A 262 -21.43 10.87 -38.67
N SER A 263 -21.58 11.84 -39.56
CA SER A 263 -22.64 12.83 -39.45
C SER A 263 -23.97 12.19 -39.85
N THR A 264 -25.02 12.48 -39.10
CA THR A 264 -26.36 11.96 -39.38
C THR A 264 -27.18 13.03 -40.07
N GLN A 265 -27.75 12.70 -41.23
CA GLN A 265 -28.69 13.57 -41.92
C GLN A 265 -30.09 12.96 -41.84
N THR A 266 -31.06 13.74 -41.36
CA THR A 266 -32.48 13.38 -41.36
C THR A 266 -33.29 14.43 -42.10
N ILE A 267 -34.36 13.99 -42.75
CA ILE A 267 -35.20 14.85 -43.59
C ILE A 267 -36.63 14.68 -43.14
N ALA A 268 -37.28 15.78 -42.81
CA ALA A 268 -38.66 15.81 -42.36
C ALA A 268 -39.39 17.05 -42.90
N ARG A 269 -40.68 17.15 -42.60
CA ARG A 269 -41.49 18.27 -43.08
C ARG A 269 -41.22 19.50 -42.21
N PRO A 270 -41.18 20.71 -42.79
CA PRO A 270 -41.14 21.93 -41.99
C PRO A 270 -42.27 21.96 -40.95
N GLY A 271 -41.92 22.25 -39.69
CA GLY A 271 -42.85 22.23 -38.55
C GLY A 271 -42.91 20.91 -37.78
N ASP A 272 -42.41 19.79 -38.33
CA ASP A 272 -42.24 18.55 -37.55
C ASP A 272 -41.19 18.80 -36.43
N GLU A 273 -41.38 18.23 -35.25
CA GLU A 273 -40.43 18.35 -34.14
C GLU A 273 -39.20 17.45 -34.35
N TYR A 274 -38.03 17.91 -33.92
CA TYR A 274 -36.82 17.11 -33.78
C TYR A 274 -36.22 17.23 -32.40
N THR A 275 -35.53 16.17 -31.98
CA THR A 275 -34.67 16.16 -30.80
C THR A 275 -33.44 15.33 -31.13
N THR A 276 -32.28 15.83 -30.76
CA THR A 276 -30.98 15.18 -30.96
C THR A 276 -30.33 14.92 -29.61
N GLU A 277 -29.50 13.88 -29.55
CA GLU A 277 -28.70 13.56 -28.36
C GLU A 277 -27.23 13.49 -28.76
N ALA A 278 -26.36 13.84 -27.83
CA ALA A 278 -24.94 13.66 -28.02
C ALA A 278 -24.58 12.17 -28.05
N LEU A 279 -23.68 11.78 -28.96
CA LEU A 279 -23.08 10.45 -28.93
C LEU A 279 -22.16 10.32 -27.72
N HIS A 280 -22.16 9.13 -27.12
CA HIS A 280 -21.13 8.71 -26.20
C HIS A 280 -19.88 8.32 -27.01
N LEU A 281 -18.83 9.12 -26.91
CA LEU A 281 -17.56 8.90 -27.60
C LEU A 281 -16.48 8.62 -26.56
N ASP A 282 -15.84 7.46 -26.66
CA ASP A 282 -14.78 7.04 -25.73
C ASP A 282 -13.64 8.06 -25.72
N GLY A 283 -13.23 8.50 -24.53
CA GLY A 283 -12.17 9.49 -24.36
C GLY A 283 -12.60 10.95 -24.55
N PHE A 284 -13.88 11.23 -24.82
CA PHE A 284 -14.39 12.59 -25.03
C PHE A 284 -15.55 12.95 -24.10
N HIS A 285 -15.74 14.25 -23.87
CA HIS A 285 -16.96 14.82 -23.29
C HIS A 285 -17.50 15.95 -24.17
N VAL A 286 -18.82 16.17 -24.12
CA VAL A 286 -19.45 17.28 -24.84
C VAL A 286 -19.05 18.58 -24.16
N LYS A 287 -18.31 19.42 -24.89
CA LYS A 287 -17.90 20.74 -24.41
C LYS A 287 -18.98 21.79 -24.65
N LYS A 288 -19.58 21.76 -25.84
CA LYS A 288 -20.66 22.66 -26.24
C LYS A 288 -21.48 22.10 -27.40
N ILE A 289 -22.67 22.64 -27.57
CA ILE A 289 -23.56 22.39 -28.70
C ILE A 289 -23.65 23.70 -29.50
N ILE A 290 -23.49 23.62 -30.81
CA ILE A 290 -23.71 24.75 -31.74
C ILE A 290 -25.01 24.46 -32.49
N GLY A 291 -25.96 25.40 -32.40
CA GLY A 291 -27.34 25.20 -32.83
C GLY A 291 -28.25 24.76 -31.69
N GLU A 292 -29.49 24.40 -32.01
CA GLU A 292 -30.51 24.00 -31.03
C GLU A 292 -30.71 22.49 -31.07
N ALA A 293 -30.46 21.80 -29.95
CA ALA A 293 -30.54 20.33 -29.86
C ALA A 293 -31.97 19.79 -30.02
N SER A 294 -32.99 20.64 -29.83
CA SER A 294 -34.40 20.36 -30.06
C SER A 294 -35.08 21.56 -30.68
N GLY A 295 -36.01 21.33 -31.61
CA GLY A 295 -36.73 22.39 -32.29
C GLY A 295 -37.70 21.82 -33.33
N ASN A 296 -38.13 22.65 -34.27
CA ASN A 296 -38.90 22.22 -35.42
C ASN A 296 -38.03 22.28 -36.67
N TYR A 297 -38.21 21.34 -37.59
CA TYR A 297 -37.60 21.42 -38.91
C TYR A 297 -38.03 22.72 -39.59
N ILE A 298 -37.08 23.45 -40.18
CA ILE A 298 -37.33 24.65 -40.99
C ILE A 298 -36.95 24.39 -42.45
N PRO A 299 -37.46 25.18 -43.41
CA PRO A 299 -37.14 24.99 -44.82
C PRO A 299 -35.64 25.11 -45.12
N GLY A 300 -35.04 24.05 -45.66
CA GLY A 300 -33.60 23.95 -45.91
C GLY A 300 -32.84 23.27 -44.79
N THR A 301 -31.55 23.60 -44.64
CA THR A 301 -30.65 22.88 -43.75
C THR A 301 -30.54 23.54 -42.38
N THR A 302 -30.82 22.77 -41.34
CA THR A 302 -30.52 23.06 -39.94
C THR A 302 -29.27 22.29 -39.54
N GLU A 303 -28.28 22.99 -39.00
CA GLU A 303 -27.02 22.39 -38.53
C GLU A 303 -27.04 22.31 -37.00
N VAL A 304 -26.85 21.10 -36.46
CA VAL A 304 -26.61 20.86 -35.04
C VAL A 304 -25.24 20.19 -34.90
N THR A 305 -24.31 20.88 -34.27
CA THR A 305 -22.95 20.37 -34.09
C THR A 305 -22.65 20.16 -32.62
N TYR A 306 -22.37 18.91 -32.25
CA TYR A 306 -21.82 18.56 -30.95
C TYR A 306 -20.30 18.70 -31.00
N VAL A 307 -19.76 19.63 -30.22
CA VAL A 307 -18.31 19.83 -30.11
C VAL A 307 -17.82 19.13 -28.86
N TYR A 308 -16.89 18.21 -29.07
CA TYR A 308 -16.28 17.39 -28.04
C TYR A 308 -14.89 17.90 -27.68
N ALA A 309 -14.53 17.72 -26.41
CA ALA A 309 -13.18 17.88 -25.94
C ALA A 309 -12.69 16.57 -25.31
N ASP A 310 -11.38 16.37 -25.35
CA ASP A 310 -10.75 15.22 -24.70
C ASP A 310 -11.10 15.20 -23.22
N ASN A 311 -11.32 14.00 -22.68
CA ASN A 311 -11.44 13.79 -21.25
C ASN A 311 -10.11 14.12 -20.58
N LEU A 312 -10.14 15.18 -19.77
CA LEU A 312 -8.98 15.64 -19.02
C LEU A 312 -8.98 14.99 -17.65
N LEU A 313 -8.24 13.89 -17.52
CA LEU A 313 -7.94 13.26 -16.24
C LEU A 313 -6.70 13.92 -15.64
N GLU A 314 -6.84 14.50 -14.46
CA GLU A 314 -5.77 15.16 -13.72
C GLU A 314 -5.61 14.52 -12.34
N ALA A 315 -4.37 14.51 -11.84
CA ALA A 315 -4.05 14.06 -10.50
C ALA A 315 -2.73 14.71 -10.05
N VAL A 316 -2.50 14.77 -8.74
CA VAL A 316 -1.26 15.29 -8.17
C VAL A 316 -0.45 14.15 -7.58
N ALA A 317 0.83 14.05 -7.97
CA ALA A 317 1.74 13.04 -7.44
C ALA A 317 1.98 13.27 -5.94
N VAL A 318 1.98 12.19 -5.19
CA VAL A 318 2.33 12.16 -3.78
C VAL A 318 3.68 11.46 -3.66
N PRO A 319 4.75 12.14 -3.21
CA PRO A 319 6.03 11.50 -2.97
C PRO A 319 5.89 10.29 -2.05
N GLN A 320 6.53 9.19 -2.41
CA GLN A 320 6.50 7.96 -1.64
C GLN A 320 7.86 7.66 -1.03
N THR A 321 7.83 6.92 0.08
CA THR A 321 9.03 6.36 0.70
C THR A 321 8.90 4.84 0.73
N ILE A 322 9.98 4.15 0.41
CA ILE A 322 10.03 2.68 0.43
C ILE A 322 11.33 2.21 1.06
N PRO A 323 11.34 1.27 2.02
CA PRO A 323 12.58 0.73 2.56
C PRO A 323 13.31 -0.09 1.49
N LEU A 324 14.64 -0.16 1.62
CA LEU A 324 15.49 -1.09 0.87
C LEU A 324 14.88 -2.50 0.83
N GLY A 325 14.91 -3.14 -0.34
CA GLY A 325 14.34 -4.48 -0.55
C GLY A 325 12.81 -4.52 -0.65
N GLY A 326 12.14 -3.39 -0.39
CA GLY A 326 10.69 -3.29 -0.43
C GLY A 326 10.12 -3.30 -1.85
N VAL A 327 8.83 -3.60 -1.93
CA VAL A 327 7.99 -3.48 -3.14
C VAL A 327 6.68 -2.82 -2.75
N PHE A 328 6.09 -2.03 -3.65
CA PHE A 328 4.77 -1.45 -3.41
C PHE A 328 3.69 -2.51 -3.63
N SER A 329 2.81 -2.69 -2.64
CA SER A 329 1.58 -3.46 -2.78
C SER A 329 0.55 -2.70 -3.61
N HIS A 330 -0.44 -3.41 -4.17
CA HIS A 330 -1.55 -2.79 -4.89
C HIS A 330 -2.28 -1.73 -4.03
N GLU A 331 -2.42 -1.97 -2.73
CA GLU A 331 -3.02 -1.00 -1.80
C GLU A 331 -2.17 0.27 -1.63
N GLN A 332 -0.84 0.15 -1.61
CA GLN A 332 0.06 1.30 -1.50
C GLN A 332 0.10 2.14 -2.77
N LEU A 333 -0.08 1.55 -3.95
CA LEU A 333 -0.13 2.30 -5.22
C LEU A 333 -1.22 3.37 -5.22
N ARG A 334 -2.35 3.09 -4.54
CA ARG A 334 -3.45 4.05 -4.39
C ARG A 334 -3.02 5.36 -3.72
N GLY A 335 -2.02 5.31 -2.82
CA GLY A 335 -1.50 6.48 -2.12
C GLY A 335 -0.54 7.35 -2.94
N MET A 336 -0.20 6.95 -4.17
CA MET A 336 0.74 7.67 -5.04
C MET A 336 0.17 8.94 -5.64
N VAL A 337 -1.16 9.11 -5.62
CA VAL A 337 -1.84 10.26 -6.21
C VAL A 337 -2.90 10.81 -5.26
N LYS A 338 -3.20 12.09 -5.41
CA LYS A 338 -4.29 12.79 -4.74
C LYS A 338 -4.97 13.77 -5.68
N ASN A 339 -6.14 14.27 -5.30
CA ASN A 339 -6.92 15.24 -6.08
C ASN A 339 -7.18 14.74 -7.51
N VAL A 340 -7.66 13.50 -7.64
CA VAL A 340 -7.99 12.94 -8.95
C VAL A 340 -9.26 13.61 -9.45
N THR A 341 -9.19 14.26 -10.61
CA THR A 341 -10.33 14.94 -11.23
C THR A 341 -10.48 14.53 -12.69
N LEU A 342 -11.72 14.36 -13.14
CA LEU A 342 -12.07 14.17 -14.54
C LEU A 342 -12.89 15.38 -14.97
N ASN A 343 -12.37 16.14 -15.94
CA ASN A 343 -13.02 17.36 -16.45
C ASN A 343 -13.37 18.35 -15.31
N ASN A 344 -12.43 18.58 -14.37
CA ASN A 344 -12.58 19.38 -13.15
C ASN A 344 -13.58 18.87 -12.09
N VAL A 345 -14.10 17.66 -12.25
CA VAL A 345 -14.97 17.01 -11.25
C VAL A 345 -14.15 15.98 -10.48
N GLU A 346 -14.22 16.02 -9.15
CA GLU A 346 -13.55 15.04 -8.29
C GLU A 346 -14.01 13.62 -8.60
N VAL A 347 -13.04 12.72 -8.79
CA VAL A 347 -13.28 11.31 -9.03
C VAL A 347 -13.18 10.57 -7.69
N PRO A 348 -14.26 9.90 -7.24
CA PRO A 348 -14.21 9.07 -6.06
C PRO A 348 -13.19 7.94 -6.20
N TYR A 349 -12.63 7.56 -5.07
CA TYR A 349 -11.59 6.54 -4.97
C TYR A 349 -11.94 5.20 -5.66
N ASP A 350 -13.19 4.75 -5.55
CA ASP A 350 -13.63 3.48 -6.13
C ASP A 350 -13.80 3.52 -7.65
N ASN A 351 -13.64 4.71 -8.27
CA ASN A 351 -13.87 4.94 -9.70
C ASN A 351 -12.55 5.13 -10.48
N TYR A 352 -11.39 4.96 -9.83
CA TYR A 352 -10.11 4.93 -10.52
C TYR A 352 -9.16 3.87 -9.96
N GLU A 353 -8.22 3.44 -10.78
CA GLU A 353 -7.13 2.53 -10.42
C GLU A 353 -5.78 3.21 -10.61
N VAL A 354 -4.80 2.89 -9.75
CA VAL A 354 -3.41 3.32 -9.90
C VAL A 354 -2.53 2.08 -10.10
N THR A 355 -1.79 2.05 -11.20
CA THR A 355 -0.87 0.97 -11.56
C THR A 355 0.53 1.50 -11.84
N ILE A 356 1.55 0.65 -11.74
CA ILE A 356 2.92 0.95 -12.16
C ILE A 356 3.40 -0.16 -13.10
N LYS A 357 4.19 0.19 -14.11
CA LYS A 357 4.72 -0.80 -15.07
C LYS A 357 5.78 -1.70 -14.44
N ASN A 358 6.68 -1.11 -13.66
CA ASN A 358 7.77 -1.79 -12.99
C ASN A 358 7.88 -1.27 -11.55
N GLN A 359 8.21 -2.16 -10.62
CA GLN A 359 8.60 -1.77 -9.26
C GLN A 359 9.87 -0.89 -9.29
N PRO A 360 10.04 0.06 -8.35
CA PRO A 360 11.27 0.82 -8.22
C PRO A 360 12.47 -0.10 -7.93
N ASP A 361 13.67 0.32 -8.33
CA ASP A 361 14.90 -0.38 -7.92
C ASP A 361 15.21 -0.02 -6.46
N THR A 362 14.95 -0.97 -5.55
CA THR A 362 15.16 -0.83 -4.10
C THR A 362 16.46 -1.48 -3.61
N ASN A 363 17.42 -1.74 -4.50
CA ASN A 363 18.74 -2.26 -4.10
C ASN A 363 19.62 -1.22 -3.41
N LEU A 364 19.42 0.06 -3.69
CA LEU A 364 20.21 1.16 -3.15
C LEU A 364 19.35 2.25 -2.55
N VAL A 365 19.84 2.86 -1.47
CA VAL A 365 19.29 4.11 -0.91
C VAL A 365 19.53 5.22 -1.93
N GLN A 366 18.45 5.69 -2.54
CA GLN A 366 18.48 6.70 -3.60
C GLN A 366 17.09 7.31 -3.80
N SER A 367 17.07 8.51 -4.38
CA SER A 367 15.85 9.09 -4.94
C SER A 367 15.69 8.67 -6.38
N GLN A 368 14.49 8.29 -6.77
CA GLN A 368 14.12 7.94 -8.15
C GLN A 368 12.73 8.48 -8.49
N VAL A 369 12.39 8.47 -9.77
CA VAL A 369 11.05 8.79 -10.25
C VAL A 369 10.52 7.55 -10.95
N ILE A 370 9.33 7.10 -10.53
CA ILE A 370 8.60 6.03 -11.22
C ILE A 370 7.39 6.61 -11.93
N GLN A 371 7.00 5.96 -13.02
CA GLN A 371 5.81 6.33 -13.76
C GLN A 371 4.62 5.49 -13.28
N ALA A 372 3.61 6.15 -12.71
CA ALA A 372 2.33 5.55 -12.38
C ALA A 372 1.28 5.91 -13.43
N THR A 373 0.34 5.00 -13.68
CA THR A 373 -0.82 5.21 -14.54
C THR A 373 -2.05 5.27 -13.66
N VAL A 374 -2.78 6.39 -13.71
CA VAL A 374 -4.12 6.54 -13.14
C VAL A 374 -5.12 6.25 -14.24
N LYS A 375 -6.04 5.32 -14.02
CA LYS A 375 -7.08 4.94 -14.98
C LYS A 375 -8.46 5.17 -14.39
N HIS A 376 -9.26 6.00 -15.02
CA HIS A 376 -10.68 6.13 -14.69
C HIS A 376 -11.44 4.89 -15.18
N LEU A 377 -12.20 4.24 -14.29
CA LEU A 377 -12.77 2.92 -14.57
C LEU A 377 -13.94 2.98 -15.57
N ASP A 378 -14.75 4.04 -15.52
CA ASP A 378 -15.95 4.14 -16.37
C ASP A 378 -15.63 4.62 -17.80
N THR A 379 -14.75 5.61 -17.93
CA THR A 379 -14.42 6.20 -19.25
C THR A 379 -13.18 5.58 -19.89
N GLY A 380 -12.41 4.78 -19.15
CA GLY A 380 -11.14 4.22 -19.62
C GLY A 380 -10.02 5.24 -19.80
N SER A 381 -10.23 6.52 -19.46
CA SER A 381 -9.22 7.58 -19.58
C SER A 381 -8.01 7.29 -18.69
N GLU A 382 -6.81 7.49 -19.23
CA GLU A 382 -5.54 7.20 -18.54
C GLU A 382 -4.67 8.47 -18.43
N LEU A 383 -4.02 8.64 -17.28
CA LEU A 383 -3.04 9.68 -16.99
C LEU A 383 -1.74 9.03 -16.53
N GLN A 384 -0.63 9.34 -17.19
CA GLN A 384 0.69 8.99 -16.69
C GLN A 384 1.24 10.11 -15.80
N ILE A 385 1.72 9.73 -14.62
CA ILE A 385 2.23 10.67 -13.63
C ILE A 385 3.57 10.21 -13.07
N ASP A 386 4.50 11.16 -13.00
CA ASP A 386 5.83 10.96 -12.42
C ASP A 386 5.74 11.08 -10.90
N VAL A 387 5.97 9.96 -10.20
CA VAL A 387 5.90 9.86 -8.75
C VAL A 387 7.32 9.82 -8.19
N PRO A 388 7.74 10.83 -7.40
CA PRO A 388 9.01 10.77 -6.69
C PRO A 388 8.98 9.67 -5.63
N VAL A 389 10.00 8.82 -5.65
CA VAL A 389 10.18 7.73 -4.69
C VAL A 389 11.54 7.86 -4.02
N GLU A 390 11.55 7.87 -2.70
CA GLU A 390 12.76 7.81 -1.90
C GLU A 390 12.94 6.41 -1.34
N VAL A 391 14.02 5.74 -1.74
CA VAL A 391 14.44 4.47 -1.14
C VAL A 391 15.25 4.78 0.11
N VAL A 392 14.75 4.36 1.26
CA VAL A 392 15.35 4.62 2.57
C VAL A 392 15.90 3.33 3.18
N TRP A 393 16.64 3.43 4.29
CA TRP A 393 17.30 2.29 4.90
C TRP A 393 16.32 1.28 5.51
N GLY A 394 15.27 1.75 6.19
CA GLY A 394 14.40 0.89 6.98
C GLY A 394 15.18 0.11 8.05
N ASN A 395 14.84 -1.16 8.25
CA ASN A 395 15.53 -2.06 9.19
C ASN A 395 16.71 -2.76 8.50
N ALA A 396 17.83 -2.06 8.35
CA ALA A 396 19.01 -2.60 7.67
C ALA A 396 20.21 -2.78 8.61
N ILE A 397 20.91 -3.91 8.50
CA ILE A 397 22.25 -4.13 9.04
C ILE A 397 23.24 -4.36 7.89
N PHE A 398 24.45 -3.80 8.00
CA PHE A 398 25.42 -3.86 6.92
C PHE A 398 26.87 -3.66 7.37
N SER A 399 27.77 -3.84 6.42
CA SER A 399 29.19 -3.46 6.53
C SER A 399 29.58 -2.55 5.37
N LYS A 400 30.61 -1.72 5.58
CA LYS A 400 31.15 -0.84 4.54
C LYS A 400 32.39 -1.43 3.87
N GLU A 401 32.60 -1.01 2.64
CA GLU A 401 33.85 -1.18 1.91
C GLU A 401 35.00 -0.41 2.59
N ALA A 402 36.24 -0.89 2.44
CA ALA A 402 37.39 -0.25 3.07
C ALA A 402 37.82 1.06 2.38
N ALA A 403 37.57 1.20 1.07
CA ALA A 403 38.04 2.32 0.26
C ALA A 403 36.97 3.38 -0.03
N THR A 404 35.71 3.11 0.31
CA THR A 404 34.56 3.99 0.01
C THR A 404 33.53 3.88 1.13
N ASP A 405 32.63 4.86 1.23
CA ASP A 405 31.50 4.76 2.16
C ASP A 405 30.37 3.81 1.71
N ALA A 406 30.52 3.17 0.55
CA ALA A 406 29.55 2.22 0.03
C ALA A 406 29.45 0.96 0.90
N SER A 407 28.27 0.37 0.96
CA SER A 407 28.05 -0.90 1.63
C SER A 407 28.65 -2.05 0.81
N THR A 408 29.18 -3.06 1.48
CA THR A 408 29.52 -4.37 0.87
C THR A 408 28.27 -5.19 0.52
N GLY A 409 27.18 -4.87 1.20
CA GLY A 409 25.85 -5.47 1.09
C GLY A 409 25.15 -5.34 2.43
N ALA A 410 23.82 -5.22 2.41
CA ALA A 410 23.00 -5.10 3.60
C ALA A 410 21.97 -6.23 3.67
N ILE A 411 21.59 -6.61 4.89
CA ILE A 411 20.43 -7.46 5.15
C ILE A 411 19.34 -6.58 5.75
N THR A 412 18.21 -6.55 5.06
CA THR A 412 17.03 -5.76 5.42
C THR A 412 15.95 -6.66 5.99
N LEU A 413 15.27 -6.17 7.03
CA LEU A 413 14.16 -6.85 7.69
C LEU A 413 12.84 -6.16 7.32
N HIS A 414 11.96 -6.92 6.67
CA HIS A 414 10.58 -6.53 6.43
C HIS A 414 9.67 -7.17 7.48
N ILE A 415 8.97 -6.31 8.21
CA ILE A 415 8.08 -6.68 9.30
C ILE A 415 6.68 -6.93 8.71
N SER A 416 6.07 -8.06 9.06
CA SER A 416 4.69 -8.38 8.71
C SER A 416 3.95 -8.99 9.91
N ASP A 417 2.62 -9.02 9.86
CA ASP A 417 1.79 -9.55 10.95
C ASP A 417 2.00 -11.05 11.20
N ASN A 418 2.43 -11.80 10.18
CA ASN A 418 2.60 -13.26 10.27
C ASN A 418 4.06 -13.65 10.53
N GLU A 419 4.97 -13.28 9.62
CA GLU A 419 6.37 -13.69 9.69
C GLU A 419 7.32 -12.59 9.16
N PRO A 420 8.50 -12.41 9.78
CA PRO A 420 9.50 -11.50 9.27
C PRO A 420 10.14 -12.04 7.98
N SER A 421 10.51 -11.15 7.06
CA SER A 421 11.25 -11.51 5.86
C SER A 421 12.60 -10.81 5.81
N LEU A 422 13.64 -11.56 5.44
CA LEU A 422 14.99 -11.05 5.27
C LEU A 422 15.31 -10.94 3.78
N ILE A 423 15.75 -9.75 3.36
CA ILE A 423 16.14 -9.48 1.97
C ILE A 423 17.55 -8.91 1.96
N ALA A 424 18.43 -9.51 1.16
CA ALA A 424 19.75 -8.94 0.90
C ALA A 424 19.67 -7.90 -0.21
N VAL A 425 20.36 -6.77 -0.03
CA VAL A 425 20.39 -5.65 -0.98
C VAL A 425 21.80 -5.05 -1.09
N GLU A 426 22.06 -4.27 -2.12
CA GLU A 426 23.36 -3.58 -2.27
C GLU A 426 23.59 -2.50 -1.20
N GLY A 427 22.54 -1.89 -0.65
CA GLY A 427 22.59 -0.98 0.51
C GLY A 427 22.80 0.47 0.11
N TYR A 428 24.00 1.01 0.32
CA TYR A 428 24.31 2.42 0.05
C TYR A 428 25.56 2.60 -0.81
N GLY A 429 25.65 3.79 -1.43
CA GLY A 429 26.74 4.20 -2.30
C GLY A 429 26.56 3.73 -3.74
N SER A 430 27.31 4.34 -4.66
CA SER A 430 27.24 4.04 -6.08
C SER A 430 27.46 2.55 -6.36
N THR A 431 26.77 2.01 -7.36
CA THR A 431 27.05 0.67 -7.92
C THR A 431 28.55 0.51 -8.17
N LEU A 432 29.17 -0.40 -7.44
CA LEU A 432 30.59 -0.67 -7.58
C LEU A 432 30.81 -1.38 -8.92
N ASN A 433 31.42 -0.69 -9.88
CA ASN A 433 31.92 -1.29 -11.13
C ASN A 433 33.15 -2.20 -10.89
N SER A 434 33.49 -2.45 -9.63
CA SER A 434 34.57 -3.33 -9.19
C SER A 434 34.09 -4.78 -9.17
N ASN A 435 34.90 -5.68 -9.73
CA ASN A 435 34.76 -7.13 -9.54
C ASN A 435 35.42 -7.60 -8.24
N GLN A 436 35.55 -6.71 -7.26
CA GLN A 436 36.14 -7.00 -5.96
C GLN A 436 35.44 -6.19 -4.87
N VAL A 437 35.04 -6.87 -3.80
CA VAL A 437 34.61 -6.26 -2.53
C VAL A 437 35.77 -6.23 -1.53
N THR A 438 35.77 -5.24 -0.64
CA THR A 438 36.88 -4.87 0.26
C THR A 438 36.49 -4.96 1.74
N SER A 439 35.47 -5.74 2.04
CA SER A 439 35.21 -6.26 3.38
C SER A 439 34.67 -7.69 3.32
N ARG A 440 34.64 -8.37 4.46
CA ARG A 440 34.20 -9.77 4.57
C ARG A 440 33.15 -9.92 5.68
N PRO A 441 31.92 -9.41 5.49
CA PRO A 441 30.84 -9.68 6.41
C PRO A 441 30.45 -11.16 6.37
N VAL A 442 30.09 -11.66 7.54
CA VAL A 442 29.45 -12.95 7.76
C VAL A 442 28.19 -12.67 8.58
N TYR A 443 27.03 -13.01 8.03
CA TYR A 443 25.77 -13.01 8.74
C TYR A 443 25.43 -14.44 9.15
N SER A 444 25.27 -14.69 10.44
CA SER A 444 24.90 -15.99 11.00
C SER A 444 23.49 -15.88 11.58
N ILE A 445 22.59 -16.79 11.23
CA ILE A 445 21.20 -16.76 11.72
C ILE A 445 21.04 -17.89 12.73
N TYR A 446 20.55 -17.58 13.93
CA TYR A 446 20.45 -18.50 15.05
C TYR A 446 19.02 -18.59 15.58
N HIS A 447 18.64 -19.78 16.07
CA HIS A 447 17.35 -20.00 16.72
C HIS A 447 17.50 -20.32 18.21
N LYS A 448 16.98 -19.44 19.09
CA LYS A 448 16.92 -19.59 20.57
C LYS A 448 18.25 -19.70 21.33
N HIS A 449 19.29 -20.27 20.74
CA HIS A 449 20.59 -20.52 21.36
C HIS A 449 21.72 -20.24 20.36
N TYR A 450 22.86 -19.74 20.84
CA TYR A 450 24.01 -19.41 20.02
C TYR A 450 24.61 -20.61 19.25
N ASP A 451 24.54 -21.81 19.82
CA ASP A 451 24.98 -23.03 19.14
C ASP A 451 24.01 -23.54 18.06
N ASN A 452 22.77 -23.03 18.03
CA ASN A 452 21.75 -23.45 17.07
C ASN A 452 21.78 -22.57 15.81
N LEU A 453 22.86 -22.67 15.05
CA LEU A 453 23.01 -21.99 13.76
C LEU A 453 22.04 -22.59 12.73
N ILE A 454 21.12 -21.78 12.24
CA ILE A 454 20.19 -22.12 11.15
C ILE A 454 20.89 -21.97 9.80
N HIS A 455 21.55 -20.83 9.59
CA HIS A 455 22.17 -20.52 8.30
C HIS A 455 23.32 -19.51 8.40
N ARG A 456 24.17 -19.48 7.38
CA ARG A 456 25.27 -18.51 7.28
C ARG A 456 25.37 -17.91 5.88
N LEU A 457 25.37 -16.58 5.82
CA LEU A 457 25.61 -15.79 4.62
C LEU A 457 27.04 -15.24 4.69
N SER A 458 27.91 -15.69 3.79
CA SER A 458 29.29 -15.21 3.73
C SER A 458 29.62 -14.71 2.33
N VAL A 459 30.66 -13.88 2.22
CA VAL A 459 31.16 -13.42 0.92
C VAL A 459 31.82 -14.55 0.13
N GLY A 460 32.40 -15.56 0.78
CA GLY A 460 33.17 -16.62 0.12
C GLY A 460 34.49 -16.09 -0.47
N THR A 461 34.44 -15.51 -1.67
CA THR A 461 35.58 -14.83 -2.32
C THR A 461 35.36 -13.33 -2.39
N VAL A 462 36.41 -12.55 -2.12
CA VAL A 462 36.33 -11.09 -2.28
C VAL A 462 36.43 -10.65 -3.74
N ASN A 463 36.89 -11.52 -4.65
CA ASN A 463 37.02 -11.23 -6.08
C ASN A 463 35.70 -11.45 -6.82
N GLN A 464 34.66 -10.75 -6.41
CA GLN A 464 33.37 -10.70 -7.08
C GLN A 464 32.72 -9.32 -6.92
N SER A 465 31.73 -9.01 -7.75
CA SER A 465 30.96 -7.77 -7.62
C SER A 465 30.03 -7.80 -6.41
N ARG A 466 29.69 -6.63 -5.88
CA ARG A 466 28.70 -6.46 -4.81
C ARG A 466 27.35 -7.11 -5.16
N ARG A 467 26.89 -6.93 -6.41
CA ARG A 467 25.66 -7.54 -6.92
C ARG A 467 25.68 -9.07 -6.82
N ASN A 468 26.82 -9.69 -7.11
CA ASN A 468 26.95 -11.15 -7.00
C ASN A 468 26.91 -11.62 -5.54
N VAL A 469 27.54 -10.88 -4.62
CA VAL A 469 27.47 -11.16 -3.17
C VAL A 469 26.01 -11.16 -2.72
N VAL A 470 25.28 -10.08 -3.02
CA VAL A 470 23.87 -9.91 -2.64
C VAL A 470 22.97 -10.96 -3.28
N GLY A 471 23.16 -11.24 -4.59
CA GLY A 471 22.41 -12.28 -5.29
C GLY A 471 22.61 -13.67 -4.70
N ASN A 472 23.84 -13.99 -4.30
CA ASN A 472 24.15 -15.24 -3.60
C ASN A 472 23.48 -15.30 -2.23
N TRP A 473 23.49 -14.21 -1.45
CA TRP A 473 22.79 -14.16 -0.17
C TRP A 473 21.27 -14.33 -0.33
N ASN A 474 20.64 -13.66 -1.30
CA ASN A 474 19.21 -13.85 -1.58
C ASN A 474 18.88 -15.30 -1.99
N ASN A 475 19.73 -15.94 -2.79
CA ASN A 475 19.52 -17.36 -3.13
C ASN A 475 19.58 -18.28 -1.91
N ASN A 476 20.39 -17.93 -0.91
CA ASN A 476 20.48 -18.64 0.35
C ASN A 476 19.26 -18.36 1.25
N LEU A 477 18.76 -17.12 1.27
CA LEU A 477 17.61 -16.69 2.08
C LEU A 477 16.27 -17.28 1.61
N LYS A 478 16.12 -17.64 0.33
CA LYS A 478 14.86 -18.17 -0.25
C LYS A 478 14.24 -19.37 0.48
N ASN A 479 15.05 -20.17 1.17
CA ASN A 479 14.62 -21.41 1.83
C ASN A 479 14.67 -21.33 3.36
N ILE A 480 14.76 -20.12 3.91
CA ILE A 480 14.85 -19.91 5.36
C ILE A 480 13.53 -19.31 5.83
N GLU A 481 12.78 -20.08 6.60
CA GLU A 481 11.67 -19.56 7.39
C GLU A 481 12.25 -18.79 8.58
N SER A 482 12.15 -17.47 8.55
CA SER A 482 12.61 -16.60 9.64
C SER A 482 11.45 -16.36 10.61
N SER A 483 11.72 -16.41 11.91
CA SER A 483 10.73 -16.16 12.97
C SER A 483 11.12 -14.97 13.83
N TYR A 484 10.12 -14.28 14.38
CA TYR A 484 10.39 -13.33 15.46
C TYR A 484 11.03 -14.06 16.66
N GLY A 485 12.10 -13.49 17.21
CA GLY A 485 12.96 -14.11 18.21
C GLY A 485 14.20 -14.81 17.66
N ASP A 486 14.30 -15.03 16.34
CA ASP A 486 15.56 -15.43 15.72
C ASP A 486 16.59 -14.30 15.82
N VAL A 487 17.87 -14.66 15.79
CA VAL A 487 18.98 -13.72 15.97
C VAL A 487 19.91 -13.74 14.77
N ILE A 488 20.21 -12.57 14.22
CA ILE A 488 21.24 -12.39 13.20
C ILE A 488 22.52 -11.88 13.85
N GLY A 489 23.55 -12.71 13.87
CA GLY A 489 24.92 -12.33 14.16
C GLY A 489 25.58 -11.69 12.94
N LEU A 490 26.24 -10.55 13.13
CA LEU A 490 27.06 -9.88 12.11
C LEU A 490 28.50 -9.73 12.60
N SER A 491 29.40 -10.45 11.93
CA SER A 491 30.84 -10.38 12.12
C SER A 491 31.51 -9.88 10.85
N VAL A 492 32.46 -8.95 10.94
CA VAL A 492 33.09 -8.33 9.75
C VAL A 492 34.60 -8.42 9.84
N ASN A 493 35.20 -9.12 8.89
CA ASN A 493 36.65 -9.29 8.82
C ASN A 493 37.28 -8.38 7.76
N ARG A 494 38.57 -8.08 7.94
CA ARG A 494 39.35 -7.23 7.04
C ARG A 494 39.53 -7.90 5.69
N PHE A 495 39.50 -7.11 4.62
CA PHE A 495 39.72 -7.60 3.27
C PHE A 495 41.12 -8.21 3.08
N GLY A 496 42.16 -7.45 3.45
CA GLY A 496 43.56 -7.85 3.29
C GLY A 496 44.02 -8.96 4.24
N ASN A 497 43.27 -9.24 5.30
CA ASN A 497 43.52 -10.34 6.22
C ASN A 497 42.21 -10.89 6.78
N ALA A 498 41.77 -12.03 6.25
CA ALA A 498 40.51 -12.67 6.63
C ALA A 498 40.48 -13.17 8.08
N SER A 499 41.62 -13.24 8.78
CA SER A 499 41.69 -13.61 10.21
C SER A 499 41.60 -12.41 11.15
N GLN A 500 41.65 -11.17 10.64
CA GLN A 500 41.51 -9.97 11.46
C GLN A 500 40.09 -9.44 11.40
N ASN A 501 39.38 -9.47 12.54
CA ASN A 501 38.06 -8.89 12.69
C ASN A 501 38.14 -7.36 12.92
N TYR A 502 37.10 -6.62 12.54
CA TYR A 502 36.99 -5.18 12.83
C TYR A 502 36.49 -4.85 14.25
N ASN A 503 36.18 -5.86 15.05
CA ASN A 503 35.59 -5.77 16.39
C ASN A 503 34.43 -4.77 16.42
N GLY A 504 33.47 -4.96 15.50
CA GLY A 504 32.27 -4.14 15.39
C GLY A 504 32.46 -2.73 14.83
N ALA A 505 33.70 -2.27 14.61
CA ALA A 505 33.97 -0.94 14.04
C ALA A 505 33.44 -0.77 12.59
N ASN A 506 33.19 -1.89 11.90
CA ASN A 506 32.57 -1.94 10.57
C ASN A 506 31.23 -2.68 10.56
N THR A 507 30.56 -2.75 11.71
CA THR A 507 29.19 -3.27 11.84
C THR A 507 28.25 -2.08 12.01
N TRP A 508 27.39 -1.87 11.03
CA TRP A 508 26.51 -0.70 10.93
C TRP A 508 25.05 -1.14 10.92
N ILE A 509 24.19 -0.29 11.48
CA ILE A 509 22.75 -0.53 11.56
C ILE A 509 21.98 0.78 11.36
N SER A 510 20.81 0.68 10.76
CA SER A 510 19.85 1.79 10.64
C SER A 510 18.98 1.90 11.89
N ARG A 511 18.84 3.13 12.40
CA ARG A 511 17.94 3.52 13.48
C ARG A 511 17.22 4.79 13.02
N ASN A 512 15.92 4.68 12.73
CA ASN A 512 15.12 5.80 12.23
C ASN A 512 15.80 6.50 11.04
N GLU A 513 16.20 5.71 10.03
CA GLU A 513 16.91 6.16 8.83
C GLU A 513 18.31 6.78 9.06
N ASN A 514 18.80 6.80 10.29
CA ASN A 514 20.16 7.22 10.63
C ASN A 514 21.06 5.99 10.81
N ILE A 515 22.29 6.10 10.32
CA ILE A 515 23.27 5.02 10.43
C ILE A 515 24.11 5.17 11.70
N VAL A 516 24.11 4.13 12.53
CA VAL A 516 24.83 4.11 13.81
C VAL A 516 25.72 2.86 13.94
N ARG A 517 26.58 2.88 14.96
CA ARG A 517 27.39 1.73 15.39
C ARG A 517 27.16 1.52 16.88
N GLU A 518 26.60 0.36 17.21
CA GLU A 518 26.25 0.00 18.58
C GLU A 518 26.97 -1.26 19.08
N ALA A 519 27.83 -1.86 18.24
CA ALA A 519 28.58 -3.08 18.57
C ALA A 519 30.11 -2.89 18.59
N VAL A 520 30.59 -1.65 18.68
CA VAL A 520 32.04 -1.36 18.68
C VAL A 520 32.69 -2.01 19.91
N GLY A 521 33.79 -2.74 19.68
CA GLY A 521 34.48 -3.52 20.71
C GLY A 521 34.23 -5.02 20.63
N TRP A 522 33.16 -5.43 19.94
CA TRP A 522 32.70 -6.82 19.91
C TRP A 522 32.92 -7.49 18.56
N GLN A 523 33.43 -8.73 18.55
CA GLN A 523 33.76 -9.44 17.30
C GLN A 523 32.53 -9.77 16.44
N GLU A 524 31.38 -9.98 17.10
CA GLU A 524 30.10 -10.25 16.46
C GLU A 524 29.01 -9.48 17.20
N ALA A 525 28.19 -8.77 16.43
CA ALA A 525 26.98 -8.11 16.92
C ALA A 525 25.80 -9.07 16.77
N LEU A 526 25.04 -9.33 17.82
CA LEU A 526 23.85 -10.17 17.75
C LEU A 526 22.60 -9.30 17.72
N TYR A 527 21.76 -9.43 16.69
CA TYR A 527 20.51 -8.68 16.54
C TYR A 527 19.31 -9.61 16.52
N MET A 528 18.45 -9.53 17.53
CA MET A 528 17.19 -10.24 17.58
C MET A 528 16.16 -9.60 16.63
N ILE A 529 15.45 -10.43 15.87
CA ILE A 529 14.36 -10.02 14.99
C ILE A 529 13.09 -9.88 15.83
N THR A 530 12.51 -8.67 15.86
CA THR A 530 11.26 -8.37 16.60
C THR A 530 10.29 -7.59 15.71
N GLU A 531 9.04 -7.43 16.15
CA GLU A 531 8.03 -6.61 15.47
C GLU A 531 8.41 -5.11 15.44
N SER A 532 9.42 -4.69 16.20
CA SER A 532 9.97 -3.34 16.18
C SER A 532 11.26 -3.22 15.36
N GLY A 533 11.70 -4.31 14.73
CA GLY A 533 12.93 -4.38 13.95
C GLY A 533 14.06 -5.14 14.67
N TYR A 534 15.31 -4.88 14.26
CA TYR A 534 16.50 -5.50 14.83
C TYR A 534 16.82 -4.91 16.22
N GLN A 535 16.85 -5.75 17.25
CA GLN A 535 17.21 -5.39 18.62
C GLN A 535 18.58 -5.96 18.99
N LEU A 536 19.53 -5.10 19.37
CA LEU A 536 20.85 -5.55 19.80
C LEU A 536 20.72 -6.45 21.05
N LEU A 537 21.43 -7.58 21.04
CA LEU A 537 21.64 -8.41 22.20
C LEU A 537 23.05 -8.20 22.74
N ARG A 538 23.12 -8.23 24.08
CA ARG A 538 24.32 -8.10 24.89
C ARG A 538 24.75 -9.43 25.52
N VAL A 539 24.01 -10.51 25.26
CA VAL A 539 24.26 -11.85 25.80
C VAL A 539 25.65 -12.41 25.47
N ASN A 540 26.29 -11.99 24.37
CA ASN A 540 27.66 -12.35 24.01
C ASN A 540 28.71 -11.29 24.40
N GLN A 541 28.32 -10.35 25.26
CA GLN A 541 29.09 -9.15 25.60
C GLN A 541 29.38 -9.02 27.11
N LEU A 542 29.24 -10.12 27.86
CA LEU A 542 29.62 -10.17 29.27
C LEU A 542 31.11 -10.48 29.41
N SER A 543 31.76 -9.81 30.37
CA SER A 543 33.09 -10.20 30.84
C SER A 543 32.97 -11.25 31.94
N THR A 544 33.86 -12.24 31.95
CA THR A 544 33.90 -13.28 32.98
C THR A 544 34.89 -12.95 34.09
N ASN A 545 34.55 -13.34 35.32
CA ASN A 545 35.39 -13.20 36.51
C ASN A 545 35.77 -14.59 37.04
N ASN A 546 36.93 -14.67 37.71
CA ASN A 546 37.28 -15.83 38.53
C ASN A 546 36.68 -15.66 39.93
N VAL A 547 35.73 -16.53 40.31
CA VAL A 547 35.08 -16.49 41.63
C VAL A 547 35.83 -17.40 42.60
N VAL A 548 36.08 -16.90 43.82
CA VAL A 548 36.74 -17.67 44.87
C VAL A 548 35.71 -18.24 45.85
N PHE A 549 35.81 -19.54 46.11
CA PHE A 549 34.99 -20.30 47.06
C PHE A 549 35.84 -20.78 48.24
N ASP A 550 35.20 -20.98 49.39
CA ASP A 550 35.83 -21.60 50.55
C ASP A 550 35.84 -23.12 50.42
N ALA A 551 36.75 -23.77 51.14
CA ALA A 551 36.99 -25.21 51.03
C ALA A 551 35.77 -26.09 51.37
N ASN A 552 34.78 -25.54 52.07
CA ASN A 552 33.56 -26.20 52.46
C ASN A 552 32.32 -25.71 51.69
N ASP A 553 32.50 -24.83 50.70
CA ASP A 553 31.40 -24.38 49.84
C ASP A 553 30.91 -25.52 48.95
N SER A 554 29.61 -25.49 48.64
CA SER A 554 28.95 -26.50 47.80
C SER A 554 28.54 -25.93 46.44
N THR A 555 28.13 -26.80 45.53
CA THR A 555 27.55 -26.39 44.24
C THR A 555 26.33 -25.49 44.42
N GLU A 556 25.53 -25.64 45.49
CA GLU A 556 24.43 -24.73 45.81
C GLU A 556 24.91 -23.32 46.13
N GLU A 557 26.07 -23.17 46.76
CA GLU A 557 26.65 -21.85 47.02
C GLU A 557 27.16 -21.21 45.72
N LEU A 558 27.78 -22.00 44.83
CA LEU A 558 28.12 -21.56 43.48
C LEU A 558 26.88 -21.06 42.74
N GLN A 559 25.76 -21.78 42.78
CA GLN A 559 24.51 -21.35 42.16
C GLN A 559 23.95 -20.05 42.74
N ARG A 560 24.08 -19.81 44.06
CA ARG A 560 23.68 -18.54 44.68
C ARG A 560 24.54 -17.38 44.23
N ARG A 561 25.82 -17.63 44.01
CA ARG A 561 26.83 -16.64 43.61
C ARG A 561 27.05 -16.60 42.09
N ILE A 562 26.18 -17.24 41.30
CA ILE A 562 26.36 -17.40 39.84
C ILE A 562 26.53 -16.07 39.09
N ALA A 563 25.90 -14.99 39.57
CA ALA A 563 26.02 -13.68 38.97
C ALA A 563 27.41 -13.05 39.17
N GLU A 564 28.17 -13.44 40.21
CA GLU A 564 29.52 -12.92 40.48
C GLU A 564 30.53 -13.31 39.40
N PHE A 565 30.26 -14.36 38.62
CA PHE A 565 31.06 -14.75 37.47
C PHE A 565 31.01 -13.75 36.32
N PHE A 566 30.10 -12.77 36.34
CA PHE A 566 29.90 -11.85 35.24
C PHE A 566 30.02 -10.40 35.69
N THR A 567 30.64 -9.59 34.84
CA THR A 567 30.65 -8.13 34.95
C THR A 567 30.05 -7.52 33.69
N PHE A 568 29.12 -6.59 33.88
CA PHE A 568 28.59 -5.77 32.79
C PHE A 568 29.57 -4.66 32.42
N HIS A 569 29.68 -4.35 31.13
CA HIS A 569 30.44 -3.19 30.68
C HIS A 569 29.69 -1.89 30.96
N ASP A 570 30.41 -0.78 31.13
CA ASP A 570 29.85 0.54 31.45
C ASP A 570 28.83 1.08 30.42
N ASP A 571 28.78 0.49 29.20
CA ASP A 571 27.82 0.85 28.14
C ASP A 571 26.50 0.09 28.22
N PHE A 572 26.33 -0.82 29.19
CA PHE A 572 25.06 -1.48 29.46
C PHE A 572 24.09 -0.52 30.14
N THR A 573 22.82 -0.60 29.76
CA THR A 573 21.73 0.10 30.44
C THR A 573 21.16 -0.74 31.59
N ASP A 574 20.60 -0.09 32.62
CA ASP A 574 19.84 -0.76 33.70
C ASP A 574 18.76 -1.73 33.20
N LEU A 575 18.21 -1.46 32.00
CA LEU A 575 17.22 -2.33 31.37
C LEU A 575 17.88 -3.59 30.81
N GLU A 576 18.97 -3.45 30.06
CA GLU A 576 19.72 -4.58 29.49
C GLU A 576 20.25 -5.52 30.58
N GLU A 577 20.74 -4.99 31.70
CA GLU A 577 21.19 -5.83 32.82
C GLU A 577 20.05 -6.68 33.41
N LYS A 578 18.85 -6.10 33.53
CA LYS A 578 17.66 -6.80 34.08
C LYS A 578 17.08 -7.84 33.12
N GLU A 579 17.44 -7.80 31.85
CA GLU A 579 17.02 -8.78 30.85
C GLU A 579 17.88 -10.05 30.88
N ILE A 580 19.00 -10.04 31.62
CA ILE A 580 19.94 -11.15 31.71
C ILE A 580 19.58 -12.06 32.89
N THR A 581 19.63 -13.36 32.63
CA THR A 581 19.43 -14.42 33.62
C THR A 581 20.48 -15.51 33.45
N TYR A 582 20.77 -16.22 34.54
CA TYR A 582 21.83 -17.22 34.61
C TYR A 582 21.27 -18.57 35.04
N GLU A 583 21.77 -19.64 34.45
CA GLU A 583 21.42 -21.02 34.76
C GLU A 583 22.70 -21.87 34.76
N LEU A 584 23.02 -22.54 35.87
CA LEU A 584 24.16 -23.46 35.91
C LEU A 584 23.83 -24.70 35.07
N VAL A 585 24.66 -24.99 34.07
CA VAL A 585 24.51 -26.17 33.20
C VAL A 585 25.34 -27.32 33.75
N THR A 586 26.63 -27.09 33.96
CA THR A 586 27.57 -28.06 34.55
C THR A 586 28.63 -27.33 35.36
N THR A 587 29.25 -28.03 36.30
CA THR A 587 30.41 -27.55 37.06
C THR A 587 31.33 -28.72 37.34
N ASP A 588 32.63 -28.46 37.40
CA ASP A 588 33.57 -29.32 38.10
C ASP A 588 33.27 -29.33 39.61
N ASP A 589 33.77 -30.35 40.30
CA ASP A 589 33.68 -30.43 41.76
C ASP A 589 34.49 -29.31 42.42
N LEU A 590 33.99 -28.74 43.52
CA LEU A 590 34.68 -27.71 44.28
C LEU A 590 35.76 -28.35 45.18
N ILE A 591 36.87 -28.77 44.57
CA ILE A 591 37.98 -29.42 45.27
C ILE A 591 38.87 -28.36 45.93
N PRO A 592 39.05 -28.36 47.27
CA PRO A 592 39.89 -27.42 47.99
C PRO A 592 41.33 -27.36 47.51
N GLY A 593 41.81 -26.14 47.27
CA GLY A 593 43.14 -25.86 46.77
C GLY A 593 43.29 -26.05 45.25
N GLU A 594 42.23 -26.44 44.55
CA GLU A 594 42.20 -26.58 43.10
C GLU A 594 41.38 -25.46 42.43
N SER A 595 41.60 -25.29 41.14
CA SER A 595 40.77 -24.47 40.27
C SER A 595 39.89 -25.40 39.43
N GLY A 596 38.66 -24.95 39.15
CA GLY A 596 37.71 -25.69 38.33
C GLY A 596 36.97 -24.76 37.37
N GLN A 597 36.17 -25.36 36.50
CA GLN A 597 35.37 -24.63 35.53
C GLN A 597 33.87 -24.93 35.69
N ALA A 598 33.05 -23.98 35.31
CA ALA A 598 31.62 -24.15 35.19
C ALA A 598 31.12 -23.67 33.82
N ILE A 599 30.08 -24.33 33.32
CA ILE A 599 29.32 -23.88 32.15
C ILE A 599 28.03 -23.23 32.66
N ILE A 600 27.91 -21.94 32.39
CA ILE A 600 26.73 -21.14 32.76
C ILE A 600 26.00 -20.73 31.49
N LYS A 601 24.72 -21.08 31.40
CA LYS A 601 23.83 -20.60 30.35
C LYS A 601 23.32 -19.22 30.74
N VAL A 602 23.71 -18.23 29.95
CA VAL A 602 23.25 -16.86 30.05
C VAL A 602 22.11 -16.67 29.06
N THR A 603 20.98 -16.13 29.51
CA THR A 603 19.82 -15.86 28.66
C THR A 603 19.44 -14.39 28.73
N GLN A 604 19.32 -13.74 27.57
CA GLN A 604 18.73 -12.40 27.46
C GLN A 604 17.30 -12.47 26.95
N THR A 605 16.39 -11.76 27.61
CA THR A 605 14.97 -11.67 27.21
C THR A 605 14.63 -10.27 26.69
N ARG A 606 14.07 -10.15 25.48
CA ARG A 606 13.57 -8.88 24.90
C ARG A 606 12.05 -8.87 24.80
N ASP A 607 11.46 -7.69 25.02
CA ASP A 607 10.02 -7.43 24.99
C ASP A 607 9.18 -8.35 25.88
N LYS A 608 9.80 -8.99 26.88
CA LYS A 608 9.23 -10.04 27.73
C LYS A 608 8.61 -11.22 26.95
N LYS A 609 8.98 -11.36 25.67
CA LYS A 609 8.38 -12.34 24.74
C LYS A 609 9.43 -13.25 24.13
N TYR A 610 10.58 -12.70 23.76
CA TYR A 610 11.62 -13.42 23.04
C TYR A 610 12.84 -13.60 23.93
N SER A 611 13.52 -14.73 23.79
CA SER A 611 14.71 -15.04 24.57
C SER A 611 15.77 -15.69 23.70
N PHE A 612 17.02 -15.35 23.96
CA PHE A 612 18.16 -15.99 23.32
C PHE A 612 19.25 -16.28 24.34
N SER A 613 19.86 -17.46 24.24
CA SER A 613 20.84 -17.93 25.22
C SER A 613 22.21 -18.23 24.62
N MET A 614 23.24 -18.14 25.46
CA MET A 614 24.61 -18.53 25.16
C MET A 614 25.24 -19.19 26.38
N ASN A 615 26.07 -20.20 26.17
CA ASN A 615 26.86 -20.83 27.23
C ASN A 615 28.19 -20.11 27.39
N TYR A 616 28.53 -19.79 28.63
CA TYR A 616 29.83 -19.27 29.05
C TYR A 616 30.57 -20.34 29.84
N GLU A 617 31.83 -20.57 29.48
CA GLU A 617 32.78 -21.28 30.33
C GLU A 617 33.42 -20.25 31.27
N VAL A 618 33.34 -20.50 32.57
CA VAL A 618 33.86 -19.60 33.62
C VAL A 618 34.75 -20.37 34.57
N ASP A 619 35.77 -19.70 35.08
CA ASP A 619 36.74 -20.28 36.00
C ASP A 619 36.39 -19.94 37.44
N PHE A 620 36.63 -20.86 38.37
CA PHE A 620 36.60 -20.60 39.81
C PHE A 620 37.84 -21.17 40.50
N THR A 621 38.09 -20.72 41.72
CA THR A 621 39.16 -21.26 42.58
C THR A 621 38.62 -21.56 43.96
N VAL A 622 39.02 -22.69 44.54
CA VAL A 622 38.65 -23.06 45.90
C VAL A 622 39.85 -22.84 46.82
N ASN A 623 39.65 -22.06 47.89
CA ASN A 623 40.67 -21.85 48.89
C ASN A 623 41.17 -23.20 49.45
N PRO A 624 42.48 -23.34 49.76
CA PRO A 624 42.98 -24.53 50.42
C PRO A 624 42.25 -24.74 51.75
N GLY A 625 41.72 -25.95 51.97
CA GLY A 625 41.06 -26.24 53.24
C GLY A 625 42.06 -26.54 54.34
N GLN A 626 41.54 -26.53 55.57
CA GLN A 626 42.33 -26.69 56.79
C GLN A 626 41.86 -27.91 57.58
N LEU A 627 42.80 -28.46 58.33
CA LEU A 627 42.52 -29.46 59.35
C LEU A 627 42.32 -28.72 60.68
N GLU A 628 41.12 -28.83 61.26
CA GLU A 628 40.75 -28.07 62.45
C GLU A 628 39.99 -28.93 63.47
N LEU A 629 40.35 -28.74 64.75
CA LEU A 629 39.55 -29.20 65.87
C LEU A 629 38.42 -28.19 66.12
N THR A 630 37.29 -28.40 65.46
CA THR A 630 36.17 -27.46 65.44
C THR A 630 35.51 -27.32 66.81
N LYS A 631 35.25 -28.43 67.51
CA LYS A 631 34.47 -28.40 68.76
C LYS A 631 34.71 -29.59 69.66
N ILE A 632 34.67 -29.35 70.98
CA ILE A 632 34.48 -30.39 71.98
C ILE A 632 33.16 -30.12 72.71
N THR A 633 32.15 -30.96 72.46
CA THR A 633 30.83 -30.82 73.09
C THR A 633 30.77 -31.68 74.35
N ASN A 634 30.23 -31.13 75.45
CA ASN A 634 30.16 -31.80 76.76
C ASN A 634 31.53 -32.28 77.31
N GLY A 635 32.62 -31.61 76.93
CA GLY A 635 33.98 -31.96 77.38
C GLY A 635 34.30 -31.62 78.83
N ASN A 636 33.43 -30.83 79.50
CA ASN A 636 33.54 -30.50 80.91
C ASN A 636 32.63 -31.41 81.74
N PHE A 637 33.18 -32.03 82.78
CA PHE A 637 32.46 -32.95 83.67
C PHE A 637 33.08 -32.93 85.07
N ASP A 638 32.34 -33.43 86.07
CA ASP A 638 32.81 -33.58 87.46
C ASP A 638 32.68 -35.03 87.95
N PHE A 639 33.43 -35.40 88.98
CA PHE A 639 33.33 -36.73 89.62
C PHE A 639 32.49 -36.70 90.91
N GLY A 640 31.81 -35.59 91.19
CA GLY A 640 31.06 -35.36 92.42
C GLY A 640 31.91 -35.35 93.69
N ASN A 641 31.24 -35.58 94.82
CA ASN A 641 31.89 -35.72 96.12
C ASN A 641 32.43 -37.14 96.29
N ILE A 642 33.70 -37.26 96.66
CA ILE A 642 34.38 -38.54 96.91
C ILE A 642 34.84 -38.57 98.36
N GLU A 643 34.39 -39.58 99.12
CA GLU A 643 34.83 -39.78 100.51
C GLU A 643 36.17 -40.54 100.56
N GLN A 644 37.01 -40.21 101.55
CA GLN A 644 38.30 -40.88 101.74
C GLN A 644 38.11 -42.38 102.04
N SER A 645 38.92 -43.21 101.40
CA SER A 645 38.89 -44.67 101.59
C SER A 645 40.30 -45.25 101.66
N SER A 646 40.46 -46.34 102.44
CA SER A 646 41.69 -47.16 102.43
C SER A 646 41.73 -48.15 101.25
N ARG A 647 40.62 -48.30 100.51
CA ARG A 647 40.50 -49.14 99.32
C ARG A 647 40.60 -48.28 98.07
N GLN A 648 41.02 -48.90 96.96
CA GLN A 648 40.96 -48.26 95.65
C GLN A 648 39.52 -47.83 95.33
N GLN A 649 39.34 -46.61 94.82
CA GLN A 649 38.06 -46.08 94.39
C GLN A 649 38.06 -45.87 92.89
N VAL A 650 36.94 -46.17 92.26
CA VAL A 650 36.73 -46.02 90.83
C VAL A 650 35.40 -45.28 90.66
N VAL A 651 35.44 -44.07 90.11
CA VAL A 651 34.31 -43.14 90.07
C VAL A 651 34.09 -42.69 88.63
N ALA A 652 32.88 -42.89 88.11
CA ALA A 652 32.50 -42.37 86.80
C ALA A 652 32.23 -40.85 86.89
N ALA A 653 32.55 -40.11 85.83
CA ALA A 653 32.19 -38.71 85.74
C ALA A 653 30.66 -38.55 85.63
N LYS A 654 30.15 -37.37 85.98
CA LYS A 654 28.74 -37.01 85.91
C LYS A 654 28.48 -36.11 84.71
N GLY A 655 27.34 -36.31 84.07
CA GLY A 655 26.91 -35.51 82.93
C GLY A 655 25.64 -36.06 82.30
N GLU A 656 24.87 -35.17 81.66
CA GLU A 656 23.63 -35.56 80.97
C GLU A 656 23.88 -36.16 79.58
N HIS A 657 24.97 -35.75 78.92
CA HIS A 657 25.34 -36.17 77.57
C HIS A 657 26.80 -36.60 77.51
N ALA A 658 27.09 -37.60 76.68
CA ALA A 658 28.46 -38.06 76.44
C ALA A 658 29.31 -36.94 75.78
N PRO A 659 30.61 -36.84 76.11
CA PRO A 659 31.52 -35.95 75.41
C PRO A 659 31.69 -36.35 73.94
N THR A 660 31.70 -35.36 73.04
CA THR A 660 32.03 -35.55 71.63
C THR A 660 33.10 -34.58 71.16
N ILE A 661 33.89 -35.01 70.18
CA ILE A 661 34.97 -34.27 69.55
C ILE A 661 34.65 -34.18 68.07
N THR A 662 34.54 -32.97 67.54
CA THR A 662 34.26 -32.69 66.13
C THR A 662 35.52 -32.12 65.48
N ILE A 663 35.95 -32.76 64.40
CA ILE A 663 37.13 -32.40 63.60
C ILE A 663 36.64 -32.16 62.18
N ASN A 664 36.99 -31.02 61.60
CA ASN A 664 36.78 -30.75 60.19
C ASN A 664 38.12 -30.92 59.47
N ASP A 665 38.15 -31.79 58.47
CA ASP A 665 39.30 -31.95 57.60
C ASP A 665 38.87 -31.56 56.19
N TYR A 666 39.21 -30.32 55.82
CA TYR A 666 39.13 -29.86 54.43
C TYR A 666 40.52 -29.80 53.79
N SER A 667 41.55 -30.30 54.48
CA SER A 667 42.94 -30.20 54.03
C SER A 667 43.29 -31.31 53.03
N ASN A 668 44.47 -31.19 52.42
CA ASN A 668 45.02 -32.23 51.53
C ASN A 668 45.93 -33.20 52.30
N THR A 669 45.82 -33.26 53.63
CA THR A 669 46.61 -34.20 54.41
C THR A 669 46.14 -35.63 54.17
N THR A 670 47.08 -36.56 54.04
CA THR A 670 46.77 -38.00 53.93
C THR A 670 46.78 -38.70 55.29
N GLN A 671 47.17 -37.96 56.34
CA GLN A 671 47.26 -38.44 57.70
C GLN A 671 47.15 -37.32 58.73
N TRP A 672 46.42 -37.60 59.80
CA TRP A 672 46.38 -36.77 60.99
C TRP A 672 46.06 -37.60 62.23
N SER A 673 46.42 -37.08 63.39
CA SER A 673 46.21 -37.77 64.67
C SER A 673 45.71 -36.80 65.72
N MET A 674 44.78 -37.29 66.52
CA MET A 674 44.22 -36.59 67.67
C MET A 674 44.80 -37.18 68.95
N TYR A 675 45.38 -36.33 69.79
CA TYR A 675 45.94 -36.69 71.07
C TYR A 675 45.22 -36.01 72.22
N VAL A 676 45.28 -36.65 73.39
CA VAL A 676 44.77 -36.13 74.64
C VAL A 676 45.81 -36.29 75.74
N SER A 677 45.94 -35.26 76.58
CA SER A 677 46.71 -35.31 77.82
C SER A 677 45.90 -34.67 78.94
N ALA A 678 46.30 -34.90 80.18
CA ALA A 678 45.68 -34.25 81.33
C ALA A 678 46.73 -33.82 82.35
N SER A 679 46.55 -32.63 82.92
CA SER A 679 47.34 -32.20 84.07
C SER A 679 46.97 -33.03 85.31
N PRO A 680 47.88 -33.20 86.28
CA PRO A 680 47.54 -33.84 87.55
C PRO A 680 46.38 -33.12 88.23
N PHE A 681 45.55 -33.87 88.94
CA PHE A 681 44.54 -33.28 89.81
C PHE A 681 45.21 -32.46 90.91
N VAL A 682 44.98 -31.15 90.93
CA VAL A 682 45.55 -30.23 91.93
C VAL A 682 44.45 -29.42 92.60
N ASN A 683 44.62 -29.15 93.89
CA ASN A 683 43.74 -28.24 94.62
C ASN A 683 44.20 -26.78 94.48
N THR A 684 43.48 -25.85 95.12
CA THR A 684 43.80 -24.41 95.11
C THR A 684 45.16 -24.07 95.72
N GLU A 685 45.71 -24.95 96.57
CA GLU A 685 47.03 -24.82 97.19
C GLU A 685 48.14 -25.46 96.36
N LYS A 686 47.83 -25.91 95.14
CA LYS A 686 48.74 -26.63 94.20
C LYS A 686 49.23 -27.98 94.73
N GLN A 687 48.54 -28.57 95.71
CA GLN A 687 48.82 -29.91 96.17
C GLN A 687 48.21 -30.92 95.20
N ALA A 688 49.01 -31.88 94.72
CA ALA A 688 48.57 -32.89 93.79
C ALA A 688 47.87 -34.06 94.50
N LEU A 689 46.81 -34.58 93.89
CA LEU A 689 46.17 -35.84 94.29
C LEU A 689 47.03 -37.02 93.80
N ILE A 690 47.95 -37.47 94.64
CA ILE A 690 49.02 -38.40 94.25
C ILE A 690 48.44 -39.74 93.78
N GLY A 691 48.81 -40.16 92.58
CA GLY A 691 48.44 -41.46 92.02
C GLY A 691 47.03 -41.54 91.43
N ALA A 692 46.25 -40.45 91.49
CA ALA A 692 44.96 -40.38 90.81
C ALA A 692 45.13 -40.41 89.29
N THR A 693 44.33 -41.22 88.60
CA THR A 693 44.33 -41.30 87.14
C THR A 693 42.93 -41.10 86.56
N MET A 694 42.85 -40.40 85.44
CA MET A 694 41.62 -40.30 84.63
C MET A 694 41.74 -41.27 83.45
N THR A 695 40.68 -42.00 83.14
CA THR A 695 40.64 -42.96 82.04
C THR A 695 39.48 -42.65 81.12
N LEU A 696 39.76 -42.52 79.82
CA LEU A 696 38.74 -42.47 78.77
C LEU A 696 38.46 -43.88 78.26
N LYS A 697 37.18 -44.23 78.11
CA LYS A 697 36.69 -45.56 77.73
C LYS A 697 35.65 -45.48 76.64
N GLY A 698 35.53 -46.57 75.88
CA GLY A 698 34.45 -46.73 74.90
C GLY A 698 34.44 -45.63 73.84
N LEU A 699 35.62 -45.27 73.31
CA LEU A 699 35.69 -44.34 72.18
C LEU A 699 35.01 -44.98 70.98
N SER A 700 34.14 -44.23 70.31
CA SER A 700 33.44 -44.67 69.11
C SER A 700 33.38 -43.56 68.08
N VAL A 701 33.40 -43.93 66.79
CA VAL A 701 33.16 -43.00 65.69
C VAL A 701 31.65 -42.85 65.53
N LEU A 702 31.14 -41.64 65.74
CA LEU A 702 29.72 -41.33 65.58
C LEU A 702 29.40 -40.99 64.13
N GLU A 703 30.27 -40.21 63.49
CA GLU A 703 30.17 -39.78 62.09
C GLU A 703 31.59 -39.61 61.54
N THR A 704 31.83 -40.01 60.29
CA THR A 704 33.08 -39.73 59.59
C THR A 704 32.88 -39.85 58.09
N VAL A 705 33.51 -38.95 57.34
CA VAL A 705 33.69 -39.06 55.89
C VAL A 705 34.92 -39.89 55.51
N HIS A 706 35.84 -40.10 56.46
CA HIS A 706 37.14 -40.73 56.24
C HIS A 706 37.07 -42.25 56.41
N THR A 707 37.41 -43.02 55.38
CA THR A 707 37.30 -44.48 55.36
C THR A 707 38.31 -45.15 56.30
N TRP A 708 39.50 -44.57 56.45
CA TRP A 708 40.58 -45.13 57.28
C TRP A 708 40.72 -44.49 58.66
N PHE A 709 39.71 -43.70 59.08
CA PHE A 709 39.72 -43.16 60.43
C PHE A 709 39.45 -44.25 61.47
N VAL A 710 40.34 -44.38 62.45
CA VAL A 710 40.24 -45.37 63.52
C VAL A 710 40.44 -44.74 64.89
N VAL A 711 39.70 -45.25 65.86
CA VAL A 711 39.87 -44.93 67.30
C VAL A 711 40.46 -46.15 68.03
N PRO A 712 41.26 -45.95 69.09
CA PRO A 712 41.81 -47.05 69.88
C PRO A 712 40.71 -47.91 70.52
N SER A 713 40.88 -49.23 70.48
CA SER A 713 39.97 -50.18 71.14
C SER A 713 40.25 -50.36 72.64
N LYS A 714 41.38 -49.81 73.13
CA LYS A 714 41.79 -49.89 74.54
C LYS A 714 41.40 -48.63 75.31
N ASP A 715 41.14 -48.80 76.60
CA ASP A 715 41.00 -47.70 77.55
C ASP A 715 42.25 -46.81 77.52
N ILE A 716 42.06 -45.49 77.52
CA ILE A 716 43.14 -44.49 77.48
C ILE A 716 43.30 -43.90 78.87
N VAL A 717 44.40 -44.25 79.56
CA VAL A 717 44.74 -43.65 80.85
C VAL A 717 45.46 -42.32 80.59
N LEU A 718 44.83 -41.22 80.99
CA LEU A 718 45.35 -39.88 80.81
C LEU A 718 46.54 -39.62 81.75
N SER A 719 47.53 -38.94 81.19
CA SER A 719 48.69 -38.46 81.91
C SER A 719 49.15 -37.14 81.30
N GLN A 720 50.24 -36.57 81.80
CA GLN A 720 50.86 -35.40 81.17
C GLN A 720 51.45 -35.73 79.78
N ALA A 721 51.72 -37.00 79.50
CA ALA A 721 52.18 -37.44 78.17
C ALA A 721 50.97 -37.63 77.24
N PRO A 722 50.96 -37.03 76.04
CA PRO A 722 49.89 -37.19 75.05
C PRO A 722 49.61 -38.66 74.72
N GLN A 723 48.32 -39.02 74.68
CA GLN A 723 47.83 -40.34 74.32
C GLN A 723 46.95 -40.24 73.08
N LEU A 724 47.08 -41.20 72.16
CA LEU A 724 46.30 -41.22 70.92
C LEU A 724 44.80 -41.49 71.20
N VAL A 725 43.93 -40.71 70.57
CA VAL A 725 42.45 -40.76 70.67
C VAL A 725 41.83 -41.21 69.36
N GLY A 726 42.44 -40.84 68.24
CA GLY A 726 42.01 -41.23 66.92
C GLY A 726 43.07 -40.88 65.89
N THR A 727 43.15 -41.63 64.81
CA THR A 727 44.04 -41.37 63.70
C THR A 727 43.35 -41.63 62.39
N MET A 728 43.52 -40.71 61.44
CA MET A 728 43.26 -40.94 60.02
C MET A 728 44.62 -41.16 59.37
N SER A 729 44.76 -42.25 58.61
CA SER A 729 45.96 -42.53 57.83
C SER A 729 45.56 -43.31 56.59
N ASN A 730 45.62 -42.66 55.43
CA ASN A 730 45.38 -43.33 54.16
C ASN A 730 46.59 -44.21 53.79
N PRO A 731 46.44 -45.54 53.65
CA PRO A 731 47.54 -46.44 53.32
C PRO A 731 48.10 -46.26 51.91
N ASN A 732 47.33 -45.66 50.99
CA ASN A 732 47.76 -45.39 49.63
C ASN A 732 48.64 -44.15 49.51
N GLY A 733 48.70 -43.31 50.56
CA GLY A 733 49.48 -42.07 50.58
C GLY A 733 49.02 -41.04 49.54
N VAL A 734 47.84 -41.22 48.96
CA VAL A 734 47.19 -40.32 48.01
C VAL A 734 45.93 -39.79 48.66
N TYR A 735 45.70 -38.49 48.60
CA TYR A 735 44.45 -37.90 49.06
C TYR A 735 43.32 -38.34 48.10
N GLU A 736 42.27 -39.01 48.61
CA GLU A 736 41.19 -39.62 47.81
C GLU A 736 39.86 -38.83 47.88
N GLY A 737 39.89 -37.54 48.21
CA GLY A 737 38.66 -36.74 48.22
C GLY A 737 37.85 -36.82 49.52
N GLU A 738 38.38 -37.41 50.59
CA GLU A 738 37.65 -37.63 51.86
C GLU A 738 37.57 -36.37 52.74
N GLN A 739 37.18 -35.22 52.20
CA GLN A 739 37.01 -34.01 53.00
C GLN A 739 35.66 -33.96 53.70
N GLY A 740 35.68 -33.45 54.92
CA GLY A 740 34.47 -33.27 55.71
C GLY A 740 34.69 -33.48 57.20
N THR A 741 33.63 -33.91 57.87
CA THR A 741 33.57 -33.90 59.34
C THR A 741 33.75 -35.30 59.91
N THR A 742 34.55 -35.40 60.98
CA THR A 742 34.67 -36.57 61.84
C THR A 742 34.20 -36.21 63.25
N VAL A 743 33.33 -37.04 63.81
CA VAL A 743 32.81 -36.92 65.18
C VAL A 743 33.16 -38.17 65.99
N ILE A 744 33.96 -38.00 67.04
CA ILE A 744 34.31 -39.03 68.00
C ILE A 744 33.46 -38.84 69.25
N GLN A 745 32.88 -39.92 69.77
CA GLN A 745 32.15 -39.93 71.04
C GLN A 745 32.93 -40.73 72.10
N ILE A 746 32.87 -40.28 73.36
CA ILE A 746 33.53 -40.93 74.51
C ILE A 746 32.48 -41.59 75.40
N GLY A 747 32.26 -42.90 75.19
CA GLY A 747 31.26 -43.68 75.91
C GLY A 747 29.83 -43.15 75.77
N GLU A 748 29.00 -43.38 76.78
CA GLU A 748 27.58 -43.01 76.80
C GLU A 748 27.22 -42.29 78.11
N SER A 749 26.04 -41.67 78.14
CA SER A 749 25.42 -41.17 79.38
C SER A 749 24.34 -42.14 79.84
N MET A 750 24.48 -42.68 81.05
CA MET A 750 23.51 -43.59 81.67
C MET A 750 23.13 -43.08 83.06
N ASN A 751 21.86 -42.69 83.23
CA ASN A 751 21.32 -42.18 84.50
C ASN A 751 22.15 -41.03 85.13
N GLY A 752 22.68 -40.12 84.31
CA GLY A 752 23.50 -38.98 84.76
C GLY A 752 24.98 -39.30 85.01
N SER A 753 25.42 -40.53 84.70
CA SER A 753 26.80 -40.98 84.77
C SER A 753 27.38 -41.18 83.37
N LEU A 754 28.57 -40.64 83.13
CA LEU A 754 29.33 -40.79 81.88
C LEU A 754 30.14 -42.09 81.95
N THR A 755 29.75 -43.08 81.17
CA THR A 755 30.40 -44.41 81.18
C THR A 755 31.80 -44.37 80.56
N GLY A 756 32.06 -43.38 79.71
CA GLY A 756 33.32 -43.20 78.99
C GLY A 756 34.40 -42.45 79.75
N VAL A 757 34.13 -41.91 80.95
CA VAL A 757 35.11 -41.11 81.71
C VAL A 757 35.15 -41.57 83.16
N GLN A 758 36.32 -42.01 83.62
CA GLN A 758 36.48 -42.64 84.93
C GLN A 758 37.70 -42.12 85.67
N LEU A 759 37.54 -41.77 86.95
CA LEU A 759 38.60 -41.45 87.89
C LEU A 759 38.94 -42.70 88.71
N THR A 760 40.23 -43.02 88.83
CA THR A 760 40.74 -44.06 89.73
C THR A 760 41.62 -43.43 90.80
N LEU A 761 41.32 -43.70 92.07
CA LEU A 761 42.14 -43.33 93.22
C LEU A 761 42.76 -44.59 93.84
N PRO A 762 44.10 -44.67 93.97
CA PRO A 762 44.77 -45.78 94.63
C PRO A 762 44.35 -45.98 96.09
N SER A 763 44.59 -47.18 96.62
CA SER A 763 44.42 -47.44 98.05
C SER A 763 45.34 -46.54 98.88
N ASN A 764 44.82 -46.04 100.00
CA ASN A 764 45.55 -45.16 100.93
C ASN A 764 46.09 -43.87 100.29
N THR A 765 45.41 -43.35 99.25
CA THR A 765 45.77 -42.04 98.67
C THR A 765 45.70 -40.95 99.75
N PRO A 766 46.79 -40.19 100.00
CA PRO A 766 46.73 -39.02 100.87
C PRO A 766 45.87 -37.95 100.19
N VAL A 767 44.70 -37.67 100.75
CA VAL A 767 43.75 -36.67 100.23
C VAL A 767 43.54 -35.59 101.28
N ASP A 768 43.96 -34.37 100.97
CA ASP A 768 43.57 -33.20 101.75
C ASP A 768 42.15 -32.79 101.35
N ARG A 769 41.35 -32.32 102.32
CA ARG A 769 39.97 -31.92 102.03
C ARG A 769 39.97 -30.69 101.12
N GLY A 770 39.45 -30.82 99.91
CA GLY A 770 39.33 -29.69 98.99
C GLY A 770 38.78 -30.09 97.62
N THR A 771 38.64 -29.10 96.74
CA THR A 771 38.28 -29.31 95.34
C THR A 771 39.54 -29.46 94.50
N TYR A 772 39.66 -30.58 93.79
CA TYR A 772 40.75 -30.84 92.87
C TYR A 772 40.30 -30.65 91.44
N HIS A 773 41.16 -30.04 90.62
CA HIS A 773 40.91 -29.78 89.21
C HIS A 773 42.02 -30.40 88.36
N SER A 774 41.65 -30.88 87.19
CA SER A 774 42.56 -31.32 86.13
C SER A 774 42.12 -30.62 84.84
N VAL A 775 43.09 -30.27 84.00
CA VAL A 775 42.86 -29.70 82.67
C VAL A 775 43.16 -30.78 81.65
N VAL A 776 42.17 -31.12 80.84
CA VAL A 776 42.33 -32.03 79.70
C VAL A 776 42.69 -31.20 78.48
N THR A 777 43.85 -31.48 77.89
CA THR A 777 44.37 -30.81 76.70
C THR A 777 44.21 -31.74 75.51
N TRP A 778 43.69 -31.19 74.42
CA TRP A 778 43.41 -31.86 73.17
C TRP A 778 44.28 -31.27 72.08
N GLU A 779 44.98 -32.12 71.34
CA GLU A 779 45.96 -31.70 70.34
C GLU A 779 45.69 -32.43 69.03
N LEU A 780 45.38 -31.66 67.98
CA LEU A 780 45.22 -32.17 66.62
C LEU A 780 46.52 -31.91 65.85
N VAL A 781 47.13 -32.99 65.34
CA VAL A 781 48.41 -32.95 64.65
C VAL A 781 48.21 -33.39 63.21
N GLY A 782 48.48 -32.49 62.26
CA GLY A 782 48.59 -32.81 60.83
C GLY A 782 49.97 -33.39 60.52
N ASP A 783 50.02 -34.40 59.63
CA ASP A 783 51.22 -35.18 59.29
C ASP A 783 52.04 -35.65 60.53
N PRO A 784 51.63 -36.76 61.19
CA PRO A 784 52.30 -37.28 62.38
C PRO A 784 53.76 -37.72 62.15
N THR A 785 54.25 -37.76 60.90
CA THR A 785 55.64 -38.11 60.59
C THR A 785 56.62 -36.93 60.69
N LEU A 786 56.11 -35.69 60.72
CA LEU A 786 56.93 -34.49 60.90
C LEU A 786 57.16 -34.13 62.38
N GLY A 787 56.39 -34.69 63.31
CA GLY A 787 56.47 -34.44 64.76
C GLY A 787 57.54 -35.25 65.49
N GLY A 788 58.77 -35.27 64.98
CA GLY A 788 59.83 -36.09 65.56
C GLY A 788 61.24 -35.75 65.11
N ASN A 789 61.60 -34.46 65.06
CA ASN A 789 62.98 -33.99 65.08
C ASN A 789 63.00 -32.53 65.58
N GLU A 790 62.91 -32.35 66.91
CA GLU A 790 63.57 -31.22 67.58
C GLU A 790 64.90 -31.70 68.17
#